data_AF-A0A6G0W122-F1
#
_entry.id   AF-A0A6G0W122-F1
#
_cell.length_a   1.000
_cell.length_b   1.000
_cell.length_c   1.000
_cell.angle_alpha   90.00
_cell.angle_beta   90.00
_cell.angle_gamma   90.00
#
_symmetry.space_group_name_H-M   'P 1'
#
loop_
_entity.id
_entity.type
_entity.pdbx_description
1 polymer ?
#
loop_
_entity_poly.entity_id
_entity_poly.type
_entity_poly.pdbx_seq_one_letter_code
_entity_poly.pdbx_strand_id
1 'polypeptide(L)'
;SNDIDSEIDESPKKIDSPLQQWLENSKNYVTNDQSPSSSNNHFNIEVALDQQDNTFKYDIAVGDTFDDSIILSDYEDYNYYNTSSSDDETDDLIAQQPINVNDHLSNWAVSHNISNVAVNDLLSILTKHHCFKTLPKDARTLLKTSVSSKKVEVKNVDPGFYYHFGIANCIKKFYPIERHINDDCLKLVFGIDGLPLSRSSGSSFWPILCYVRPYKETVFPIGIYWGYKKAEDSNEFLVDFYEEMSYLIKNGIIFETIDKRRIAKQVVLDTIVCDAPAKSYILKIKGHSGFFSCTRCETQGIYKYNRLCFPAIDEEKRTHESFISKMQEKHHLANTEMSILINLPNINIINVFCLDYMHLCCLGVTKKLLKLWLFPKSKGPKNVRITSTKLNEINTNILNIKSCITSDFPRKPRSLDEVSNFKATEFRQFVLYVGPIVLKNNINDKCYFNFLCFHVCMIILLSPNLTKMLNFCDELLKYFINEFCLIYGSEHASHNIHALQHLIDDYNNFGPLDNASAFPFENHMRILKKTMRKSAQPLQQSVKRYEEKFKFQTCTNTNNLANTILKKQHTDGPLLQDLHNPQYKILILKTFQINITSSDNYISTKLKQIVKIKNICYDKSGGIVIVGNSFSNKRPYYNKPIDSTKIGIYVVDDLSPEYEYWSIHDIVCKYMILEIQDQKIGFPIIHTSSNKFL
;
A
#
# COMPACT_ATOMS: atom_id res chain seq x y z
N SER A 1 -65.57 -6.45 39.85
CA SER A 1 -64.45 -5.51 39.67
C SER A 1 -63.42 -6.22 38.83
N ASN A 2 -63.17 -5.66 37.65
CA ASN A 2 -62.50 -6.28 36.52
C ASN A 2 -61.01 -6.52 36.77
N ASP A 3 -60.55 -7.73 36.48
CA ASP A 3 -59.17 -8.01 36.07
C ASP A 3 -59.20 -8.22 34.55
N ILE A 4 -58.50 -7.35 33.82
CA ILE A 4 -58.41 -7.34 32.36
C ILE A 4 -56.95 -7.58 31.97
N ASP A 5 -56.76 -8.64 31.18
CA ASP A 5 -55.61 -8.90 30.33
C ASP A 5 -55.34 -7.73 29.37
N SER A 6 -54.07 -7.36 29.17
CA SER A 6 -53.64 -6.81 27.89
C SER A 6 -52.13 -6.98 27.68
N GLU A 7 -51.83 -7.54 26.51
CA GLU A 7 -50.56 -7.97 25.94
C GLU A 7 -49.50 -6.86 25.84
N ILE A 8 -48.24 -7.27 25.99
CA ILE A 8 -47.03 -6.48 25.71
C ILE A 8 -46.65 -6.75 24.24
N ASP A 9 -46.78 -5.74 23.39
CA ASP A 9 -46.28 -5.72 22.01
C ASP A 9 -44.79 -5.32 22.02
N GLU A 10 -43.90 -6.30 21.92
CA GLU A 10 -42.48 -6.09 21.61
C GLU A 10 -42.27 -6.22 20.10
N SER A 11 -42.29 -5.09 19.40
CA SER A 11 -41.71 -4.96 18.06
C SER A 11 -40.53 -3.97 18.07
N PRO A 12 -39.32 -4.37 17.63
CA PRO A 12 -38.18 -3.46 17.58
C PRO A 12 -38.36 -2.48 16.42
N LYS A 13 -38.35 -1.18 16.75
CA LYS A 13 -38.30 -0.07 15.78
C LYS A 13 -37.13 -0.29 14.81
N LYS A 14 -37.43 -0.67 13.56
CA LYS A 14 -36.51 -0.61 12.43
C LYS A 14 -36.03 0.83 12.26
N ILE A 15 -34.71 1.03 12.28
CA ILE A 15 -34.08 2.27 11.87
C ILE A 15 -34.06 2.25 10.33
N ASP A 16 -34.93 3.04 9.71
CA ASP A 16 -34.97 3.24 8.27
C ASP A 16 -33.65 3.85 7.78
N SER A 17 -32.84 3.04 7.10
CA SER A 17 -31.63 3.49 6.41
C SER A 17 -32.03 4.14 5.08
N PRO A 18 -31.55 5.36 4.74
CA PRO A 18 -31.72 5.96 3.41
C PRO A 18 -31.25 5.06 2.25
N LEU A 19 -30.41 4.06 2.53
CA LEU A 19 -29.96 3.07 1.56
C LEU A 19 -31.03 2.00 1.29
N GLN A 20 -31.83 1.58 2.27
CA GLN A 20 -32.93 0.61 2.07
C GLN A 20 -34.04 1.19 1.20
N GLN A 21 -34.44 2.43 1.49
CA GLN A 21 -35.42 3.15 0.68
C GLN A 21 -34.91 3.40 -0.74
N TRP A 22 -33.58 3.47 -0.94
CA TRP A 22 -32.95 3.62 -2.25
C TRP A 22 -32.80 2.29 -3.01
N LEU A 23 -32.47 1.18 -2.32
CA LEU A 23 -32.44 -0.19 -2.86
C LEU A 23 -33.83 -0.68 -3.28
N GLU A 24 -34.89 -0.24 -2.59
CA GLU A 24 -36.27 -0.53 -2.96
C GLU A 24 -36.71 0.28 -4.20
N ASN A 25 -36.34 1.55 -4.28
CA ASN A 25 -36.69 2.41 -5.42
C ASN A 25 -35.98 2.03 -6.73
N SER A 26 -34.82 1.37 -6.65
CA SER A 26 -34.08 0.90 -7.84
C SER A 26 -34.62 -0.42 -8.43
N LYS A 27 -35.44 -1.17 -7.69
CA LYS A 27 -36.20 -2.33 -8.24
C LYS A 27 -37.34 -1.92 -9.18
N ASN A 28 -37.86 -0.69 -9.05
CA ASN A 28 -38.98 -0.19 -9.85
C ASN A 28 -38.61 0.23 -11.28
N TYR A 29 -37.32 0.18 -11.66
CA TYR A 29 -36.87 0.40 -13.05
C TYR A 29 -36.73 -0.89 -13.86
N VAL A 30 -37.02 -2.05 -13.27
CA VAL A 30 -36.82 -3.39 -13.91
C VAL A 30 -38.10 -3.93 -14.57
N THR A 31 -39.27 -3.31 -14.37
CA THR A 31 -40.53 -3.78 -14.94
C THR A 31 -41.14 -2.73 -15.88
N ASN A 32 -40.56 -2.54 -17.05
CA ASN A 32 -41.27 -2.02 -18.23
C ASN A 32 -40.40 -2.24 -19.47
N ASP A 33 -40.39 -3.48 -19.95
CA ASP A 33 -40.22 -3.75 -21.38
C ASP A 33 -41.15 -4.91 -21.74
N GLN A 34 -42.31 -4.55 -22.31
CA GLN A 34 -43.20 -5.49 -22.97
C GLN A 34 -42.61 -5.79 -24.35
N SER A 35 -42.10 -6.99 -24.56
CA SER A 35 -41.84 -7.52 -25.91
C SER A 35 -43.07 -8.30 -26.41
N PRO A 36 -43.55 -8.07 -27.65
CA PRO A 36 -44.68 -8.78 -28.20
C PRO A 36 -44.30 -10.18 -28.72
N SER A 37 -45.29 -11.06 -28.69
CA SER A 37 -45.34 -12.44 -29.14
C SER A 37 -44.83 -12.74 -30.56
N SER A 38 -44.16 -13.88 -30.75
CA SER A 38 -44.47 -14.82 -31.86
C SER A 38 -43.80 -16.21 -31.73
N SER A 39 -44.67 -17.22 -31.81
CA SER A 39 -44.56 -18.56 -32.43
C SER A 39 -43.44 -19.54 -32.06
N ASN A 40 -43.88 -20.60 -31.37
CA ASN A 40 -43.54 -22.01 -31.48
C ASN A 40 -42.66 -22.44 -32.69
N ASN A 41 -41.59 -23.19 -32.38
CA ASN A 41 -41.36 -24.47 -33.02
C ASN A 41 -40.55 -25.40 -32.10
N HIS A 42 -41.19 -26.51 -31.74
CA HIS A 42 -40.58 -27.67 -31.10
C HIS A 42 -39.55 -28.31 -32.02
N PHE A 43 -38.35 -28.56 -31.49
CA PHE A 43 -37.53 -29.69 -31.93
C PHE A 43 -36.91 -30.35 -30.69
N ASN A 44 -37.50 -31.48 -30.31
CA ASN A 44 -36.89 -32.45 -29.40
C ASN A 44 -35.85 -33.24 -30.18
N ILE A 45 -34.62 -33.31 -29.67
CA ILE A 45 -33.68 -34.39 -29.96
C ILE A 45 -33.08 -34.82 -28.62
N GLU A 46 -33.61 -35.90 -28.07
CA GLU A 46 -32.91 -36.78 -27.13
C GLU A 46 -31.89 -37.61 -27.92
N VAL A 47 -30.62 -37.64 -27.52
CA VAL A 47 -29.74 -38.80 -27.76
C VAL A 47 -28.76 -39.00 -26.59
N ALA A 48 -29.01 -40.11 -25.91
CA ALA A 48 -28.11 -41.11 -25.32
C ALA A 48 -26.83 -40.69 -24.57
N LEU A 49 -26.83 -41.09 -23.29
CA LEU A 49 -25.65 -41.47 -22.53
C LEU A 49 -24.97 -42.67 -23.20
N ASP A 50 -23.67 -42.55 -23.46
CA ASP A 50 -22.83 -43.72 -23.66
C ASP A 50 -21.54 -43.58 -22.86
N GLN A 51 -21.33 -44.56 -21.99
CA GLN A 51 -20.12 -44.75 -21.20
C GLN A 51 -19.09 -45.40 -22.11
N GLN A 52 -17.96 -44.73 -22.35
CA GLN A 52 -16.75 -45.41 -22.77
C GLN A 52 -15.51 -44.66 -22.30
N ASP A 53 -14.73 -45.38 -21.48
CA ASP A 53 -13.36 -45.07 -21.11
C ASP A 53 -12.54 -44.72 -22.34
N ASN A 54 -11.97 -43.51 -22.34
CA ASN A 54 -10.83 -43.19 -23.18
C ASN A 54 -9.93 -42.20 -22.44
N THR A 55 -8.78 -42.72 -22.01
CA THR A 55 -7.59 -42.00 -21.62
C THR A 55 -7.20 -40.98 -22.69
N PHE A 56 -7.53 -39.71 -22.48
CA PHE A 56 -7.00 -38.60 -23.27
C PHE A 56 -6.15 -37.68 -22.40
N LYS A 57 -4.89 -37.54 -22.80
CA LYS A 57 -3.95 -36.53 -22.33
C LYS A 57 -4.62 -35.16 -22.41
N TYR A 58 -4.69 -34.46 -21.30
CA TYR A 58 -4.99 -33.03 -21.31
C TYR A 58 -3.79 -32.28 -21.88
N ASP A 59 -3.89 -31.93 -23.16
CA ASP A 59 -3.15 -30.81 -23.70
C ASP A 59 -3.59 -29.55 -22.95
N ILE A 60 -2.60 -28.87 -22.37
CA ILE A 60 -2.74 -27.62 -21.65
C ILE A 60 -3.22 -26.57 -22.66
N ALA A 61 -4.53 -26.36 -22.72
CA ALA A 61 -5.11 -25.19 -23.35
C ALA A 61 -4.70 -23.97 -22.52
N VAL A 62 -3.68 -23.28 -23.03
CA VAL A 62 -3.25 -21.95 -22.59
C VAL A 62 -4.45 -21.02 -22.70
N GLY A 63 -5.20 -20.87 -21.61
CA GLY A 63 -6.14 -19.78 -21.45
C GLY A 63 -5.32 -18.50 -21.38
N ASP A 64 -5.59 -17.57 -22.30
CA ASP A 64 -4.92 -16.27 -22.49
C ASP A 64 -4.68 -15.53 -21.16
N THR A 65 -3.59 -15.86 -20.48
CA THR A 65 -2.84 -14.95 -19.63
C THR A 65 -2.18 -13.99 -20.58
N PHE A 66 -2.83 -12.86 -20.84
CA PHE A 66 -2.26 -11.76 -21.59
C PHE A 66 -1.02 -11.25 -20.85
N ASP A 67 0.12 -11.82 -21.24
CA ASP A 67 1.49 -11.31 -21.19
C ASP A 67 1.70 -10.18 -20.17
N ASP A 68 1.86 -10.55 -18.91
CA ASP A 68 2.39 -9.69 -17.84
C ASP A 68 3.92 -9.56 -17.99
N SER A 69 4.36 -9.09 -19.15
CA SER A 69 5.70 -8.52 -19.26
C SER A 69 5.70 -7.20 -18.51
N ILE A 70 6.08 -7.28 -17.23
CA ILE A 70 6.45 -6.10 -16.43
C ILE A 70 7.63 -5.44 -17.13
N ILE A 71 7.33 -4.45 -17.97
CA ILE A 71 8.31 -3.46 -18.43
C ILE A 71 8.66 -2.61 -17.21
N LEU A 72 9.69 -3.06 -16.48
CA LEU A 72 10.50 -2.23 -15.61
C LEU A 72 11.75 -1.77 -16.38
N SER A 73 11.56 -1.10 -17.52
CA SER A 73 12.47 -0.03 -17.96
C SER A 73 11.93 1.22 -17.24
N ASP A 74 12.66 1.94 -16.40
CA ASP A 74 14.03 2.41 -16.53
C ASP A 74 14.57 2.82 -15.16
N TYR A 75 15.89 2.94 -15.09
CA TYR A 75 16.60 3.49 -13.95
C TYR A 75 16.23 4.96 -13.77
N GLU A 76 15.47 5.28 -12.73
CA GLU A 76 15.40 6.64 -12.21
C GLU A 76 15.73 6.67 -10.72
N ASP A 77 16.69 7.53 -10.41
CA ASP A 77 17.22 7.81 -9.09
C ASP A 77 16.12 8.26 -8.14
N TYR A 78 15.99 7.57 -7.02
CA TYR A 78 15.43 8.18 -5.82
C TYR A 78 16.55 9.01 -5.21
N ASN A 79 16.80 10.18 -5.78
CA ASN A 79 17.47 11.22 -5.04
C ASN A 79 16.48 11.75 -4.02
N TYR A 80 16.68 11.34 -2.77
CA TYR A 80 16.25 12.13 -1.65
C TYR A 80 16.87 13.52 -1.86
N TYR A 81 16.04 14.53 -2.13
CA TYR A 81 16.50 15.91 -2.28
C TYR A 81 17.05 16.39 -0.94
N ASN A 82 18.31 16.03 -0.64
CA ASN A 82 19.16 16.83 0.23
C ASN A 82 19.67 17.99 -0.63
N THR A 83 18.89 19.06 -0.69
CA THR A 83 19.45 20.37 -1.00
C THR A 83 20.25 20.81 0.22
N SER A 84 21.54 20.51 0.23
CA SER A 84 22.51 21.18 1.09
C SER A 84 23.62 21.77 0.22
N SER A 85 23.56 23.10 0.08
CA SER A 85 24.67 23.98 -0.25
C SER A 85 24.31 25.32 0.38
N SER A 86 25.13 26.02 1.13
CA SER A 86 26.37 25.75 1.85
C SER A 86 26.41 26.80 2.98
N ASP A 87 27.30 26.58 3.94
CA ASP A 87 27.83 27.57 4.88
C ASP A 87 26.88 28.08 5.96
N ASP A 88 27.03 27.49 7.16
CA ASP A 88 27.06 28.26 8.40
C ASP A 88 27.89 27.47 9.42
N GLU A 89 29.09 27.97 9.70
CA GLU A 89 29.92 27.59 10.84
C GLU A 89 29.17 27.93 12.12
N THR A 90 28.73 26.91 12.86
CA THR A 90 28.42 27.04 14.28
C THR A 90 29.12 25.90 15.01
N ASP A 91 30.30 26.22 15.52
CA ASP A 91 31.06 25.41 16.47
C ASP A 91 30.26 25.30 17.78
N ASP A 92 29.42 24.27 17.90
CA ASP A 92 28.87 23.87 19.18
C ASP A 92 29.69 22.71 19.77
N LEU A 93 30.45 23.08 20.80
CA LEU A 93 31.28 22.24 21.66
C LEU A 93 30.44 21.15 22.36
N ILE A 94 30.25 20.01 21.70
CA ILE A 94 29.87 18.76 22.35
C ILE A 94 31.14 17.94 22.52
N ALA A 95 31.46 17.55 23.76
CA ALA A 95 32.60 16.70 24.10
C ALA A 95 32.66 15.45 23.22
N GLN A 96 33.51 15.46 22.20
CA GLN A 96 33.60 14.40 21.19
C GLN A 96 34.36 13.21 21.76
N GLN A 97 33.68 12.05 21.83
CA GLN A 97 34.37 10.77 21.75
C GLN A 97 35.23 10.75 20.47
N PRO A 98 36.39 10.07 20.47
CA PRO A 98 37.29 10.07 19.33
C PRO A 98 36.55 9.57 18.07
N ILE A 99 36.44 10.44 17.07
CA ILE A 99 35.79 10.14 15.79
C ILE A 99 36.55 8.98 15.13
N ASN A 100 35.95 7.80 15.08
CA ASN A 100 36.50 6.69 14.31
C ASN A 100 36.18 6.89 12.82
N VAL A 101 37.12 7.54 12.12
CA VAL A 101 37.03 7.83 10.68
C VAL A 101 36.75 6.57 9.84
N ASN A 102 37.25 5.40 10.25
CA ASN A 102 36.96 4.14 9.54
C ASN A 102 35.47 3.78 9.58
N ASP A 103 34.82 3.96 10.73
CA ASP A 103 33.40 3.62 10.89
C ASP A 103 32.52 4.62 10.14
N HIS A 104 32.89 5.90 10.12
CA HIS A 104 32.18 6.92 9.33
C HIS A 104 32.30 6.67 7.82
N LEU A 105 33.50 6.36 7.32
CA LEU A 105 33.72 6.01 5.91
C LEU A 105 33.00 4.71 5.53
N SER A 106 32.98 3.72 6.43
CA SER A 106 32.26 2.47 6.22
C SER A 106 30.76 2.70 6.15
N ASN A 107 30.21 3.49 7.07
CA ASN A 107 28.79 3.85 7.08
C ASN A 107 28.40 4.62 5.81
N TRP A 108 29.22 5.59 5.37
CA TRP A 108 29.02 6.29 4.10
C TRP A 108 28.99 5.34 2.91
N ALA A 109 30.00 4.47 2.78
CA ALA A 109 30.10 3.55 1.67
C ALA A 109 28.90 2.59 1.60
N VAL A 110 28.46 2.06 2.75
CA VAL A 110 27.32 1.15 2.85
C VAL A 110 25.99 1.87 2.60
N SER A 111 25.79 3.03 3.24
CA SER A 111 24.55 3.81 3.15
C SER A 111 24.28 4.29 1.73
N HIS A 112 25.33 4.62 0.97
CA HIS A 112 25.22 5.08 -0.41
C HIS A 112 25.49 3.98 -1.46
N ASN A 113 25.66 2.71 -1.02
CA ASN A 113 25.95 1.57 -1.91
C ASN A 113 27.18 1.77 -2.82
N ILE A 114 28.17 2.53 -2.37
CA ILE A 114 29.34 2.95 -3.16
C ILE A 114 30.16 1.75 -3.61
N SER A 115 30.56 1.73 -4.88
CA SER A 115 31.34 0.62 -5.45
C SER A 115 32.68 0.43 -4.73
N ASN A 116 33.14 -0.81 -4.59
CA ASN A 116 34.44 -1.06 -3.95
C ASN A 116 35.60 -0.41 -4.70
N VAL A 117 35.47 -0.22 -6.02
CA VAL A 117 36.45 0.51 -6.84
C VAL A 117 36.50 1.97 -6.41
N ALA A 118 35.36 2.66 -6.35
CA ALA A 118 35.31 4.05 -5.91
C ALA A 118 35.78 4.24 -4.46
N VAL A 119 35.47 3.30 -3.56
CA VAL A 119 36.00 3.32 -2.18
C VAL A 119 37.52 3.14 -2.20
N ASN A 120 38.07 2.22 -2.99
CA ASN A 120 39.52 2.03 -3.12
C ASN A 120 40.21 3.29 -3.65
N ASP A 121 39.64 3.93 -4.67
CA ASP A 121 40.17 5.16 -5.24
C ASP A 121 40.19 6.28 -4.18
N LEU A 122 39.10 6.45 -3.43
CA LEU A 122 39.04 7.40 -2.32
C LEU A 122 40.08 7.08 -1.22
N LEU A 123 40.18 5.83 -0.79
CA LEU A 123 41.16 5.40 0.21
C LEU A 123 42.60 5.63 -0.27
N SER A 124 42.88 5.45 -1.56
CA SER A 124 44.19 5.73 -2.15
C SER A 124 44.57 7.21 -2.12
N ILE A 125 43.56 8.11 -2.16
CA ILE A 125 43.73 9.55 -2.02
C ILE A 125 43.94 9.89 -0.54
N LEU A 126 43.06 9.41 0.34
CA LEU A 126 43.09 9.72 1.77
C LEU A 126 44.39 9.25 2.44
N THR A 127 44.85 8.04 2.13
CA THR A 127 46.07 7.45 2.71
C THR A 127 47.36 8.17 2.33
N LYS A 128 47.34 9.09 1.34
CA LYS A 128 48.47 9.98 1.05
C LYS A 128 48.59 11.11 2.05
N HIS A 129 47.51 11.48 2.72
CA HIS A 129 47.51 12.51 3.75
C HIS A 129 47.98 11.94 5.10
N HIS A 130 48.82 12.67 5.80
CA HIS A 130 49.49 12.19 7.01
C HIS A 130 48.52 11.80 8.14
N CYS A 131 47.37 12.47 8.25
CA CYS A 131 46.36 12.21 9.27
C CYS A 131 45.54 10.92 9.03
N PHE A 132 45.64 10.28 7.86
CA PHE A 132 44.84 9.10 7.50
C PHE A 132 45.69 7.86 7.14
N LYS A 133 46.97 7.84 7.52
CA LYS A 133 47.87 6.70 7.26
C LYS A 133 47.39 5.37 7.86
N THR A 134 46.52 5.41 8.86
CA THR A 134 45.95 4.24 9.53
C THR A 134 44.72 3.66 8.82
N LEU A 135 44.19 4.35 7.79
CA LEU A 135 43.08 3.82 6.98
C LEU A 135 43.57 2.65 6.12
N PRO A 136 42.74 1.62 5.92
CA PRO A 136 43.04 0.55 4.97
C PRO A 136 43.07 1.08 3.54
N LYS A 137 43.81 0.41 2.66
CA LYS A 137 43.84 0.74 1.21
C LYS A 137 42.79 0.00 0.40
N ASP A 138 42.11 -0.98 0.99
CA ASP A 138 41.13 -1.81 0.32
C ASP A 138 39.77 -1.76 1.05
N ALA A 139 38.72 -1.56 0.25
CA ALA A 139 37.34 -1.42 0.68
C ALA A 139 36.84 -2.66 1.43
N ARG A 140 37.30 -3.86 1.10
CA ARG A 140 36.91 -5.09 1.81
C ARG A 140 37.56 -5.15 3.19
N THR A 141 38.71 -4.52 3.35
CA THR A 141 39.35 -4.37 4.66
C THR A 141 38.62 -3.31 5.48
N LEU A 142 38.27 -2.16 4.87
CA LEU A 142 37.47 -1.10 5.50
C LEU A 142 36.12 -1.62 5.99
N LEU A 143 35.35 -2.21 5.07
CA LEU A 143 34.03 -2.79 5.33
C LEU A 143 34.10 -4.15 6.01
N LYS A 144 35.31 -4.63 6.36
CA LYS A 144 35.54 -5.95 6.96
C LYS A 144 34.83 -7.09 6.20
N THR A 145 34.53 -6.90 4.92
CA THR A 145 33.83 -7.81 3.97
C THR A 145 34.66 -9.05 3.66
N SER A 146 35.92 -9.10 4.09
CA SER A 146 36.85 -10.20 3.77
C SER A 146 37.77 -10.62 4.91
N VAL A 147 37.32 -10.58 6.17
CA VAL A 147 38.11 -11.13 7.31
C VAL A 147 37.52 -12.43 7.86
N SER A 148 36.28 -12.81 7.51
CA SER A 148 35.81 -14.17 7.77
C SER A 148 36.24 -15.09 6.61
N SER A 149 37.15 -16.02 6.90
CA SER A 149 37.37 -17.25 6.15
C SER A 149 36.12 -18.15 6.07
N LYS A 150 34.96 -17.71 6.58
CA LYS A 150 33.70 -18.43 6.53
C LYS A 150 32.99 -18.15 5.22
N LYS A 151 32.90 -19.17 4.37
CA LYS A 151 32.00 -19.21 3.22
C LYS A 151 30.59 -18.88 3.73
N VAL A 152 29.82 -18.05 3.00
CA VAL A 152 28.40 -17.87 3.32
C VAL A 152 27.72 -19.22 3.14
N GLU A 153 27.32 -19.82 4.25
CA GLU A 153 26.63 -21.11 4.28
C GLU A 153 25.18 -20.87 3.87
N VAL A 154 24.79 -21.45 2.74
CA VAL A 154 23.42 -21.40 2.21
C VAL A 154 22.82 -22.78 2.29
N LYS A 155 21.52 -22.85 2.62
CA LYS A 155 20.74 -24.06 2.67
C LYS A 155 20.30 -24.45 1.26
N ASN A 156 20.34 -25.73 0.91
CA ASN A 156 19.73 -26.22 -0.32
C ASN A 156 18.21 -26.29 -0.10
N VAL A 157 17.45 -25.69 -1.01
CA VAL A 157 15.99 -25.77 -1.07
C VAL A 157 15.68 -25.94 -2.56
N ASP A 158 15.19 -27.08 -2.99
CA ASP A 158 15.17 -27.41 -4.42
C ASP A 158 14.27 -26.43 -5.22
N PRO A 159 14.68 -25.99 -6.43
CA PRO A 159 15.94 -26.27 -7.14
C PRO A 159 17.03 -25.21 -6.90
N GLY A 160 16.94 -24.47 -5.81
CA GLY A 160 17.77 -23.31 -5.51
C GLY A 160 18.44 -23.36 -4.14
N PHE A 161 18.66 -22.17 -3.59
CA PHE A 161 19.36 -21.98 -2.33
C PHE A 161 18.64 -20.95 -1.47
N TYR A 162 18.68 -21.14 -0.16
CA TYR A 162 18.08 -20.26 0.82
C TYR A 162 19.11 -19.79 1.85
N TYR A 163 18.94 -18.56 2.33
CA TYR A 163 19.68 -18.04 3.47
C TYR A 163 18.72 -17.41 4.46
N HIS A 164 18.89 -17.74 5.74
CA HIS A 164 18.08 -17.25 6.84
C HIS A 164 18.86 -16.24 7.69
N PHE A 165 18.40 -15.00 7.76
CA PHE A 165 19.01 -13.94 8.57
C PHE A 165 18.57 -13.98 10.04
N GLY A 166 17.38 -14.54 10.32
CA GLY A 166 16.76 -14.59 11.64
C GLY A 166 15.89 -13.38 11.97
N ILE A 167 14.64 -13.62 12.33
CA ILE A 167 13.66 -12.66 12.84
C ILE A 167 14.20 -11.94 14.06
N ALA A 168 14.65 -12.66 15.09
CA ALA A 168 15.14 -12.07 16.33
C ALA A 168 16.39 -11.22 16.11
N ASN A 169 17.29 -11.70 15.26
CA ASN A 169 18.51 -11.01 14.89
C ASN A 169 18.20 -9.68 14.18
N CYS A 170 17.33 -9.71 13.17
CA CYS A 170 16.95 -8.51 12.43
C CYS A 170 16.18 -7.50 13.30
N ILE A 171 15.25 -7.95 14.13
CA ILE A 171 14.49 -7.08 15.04
C ILE A 171 15.43 -6.37 16.02
N LYS A 172 16.32 -7.11 16.69
CA LYS A 172 17.29 -6.51 17.64
C LYS A 172 18.15 -5.44 16.99
N LYS A 173 18.40 -5.56 15.69
CA LYS A 173 19.26 -4.64 14.97
C LYS A 173 18.53 -3.41 14.42
N PHE A 174 17.30 -3.56 13.95
CA PHE A 174 16.57 -2.50 13.25
C PHE A 174 15.43 -1.85 14.05
N TYR A 175 14.94 -2.49 15.12
CA TYR A 175 13.89 -1.91 15.95
C TYR A 175 14.46 -0.96 17.01
N PRO A 176 13.99 0.31 17.09
CA PRO A 176 14.50 1.29 18.05
C PRO A 176 13.86 1.08 19.43
N ILE A 177 14.34 0.07 20.15
CA ILE A 177 13.79 -0.35 21.46
C ILE A 177 13.76 0.79 22.49
N GLU A 178 14.71 1.72 22.42
CA GLU A 178 14.82 2.86 23.34
C GLU A 178 13.59 3.78 23.29
N ARG A 179 12.86 3.78 22.16
CA ARG A 179 11.65 4.60 21.97
C ARG A 179 10.37 3.91 22.46
N HIS A 180 10.44 2.62 22.74
CA HIS A 180 9.27 1.75 22.99
C HIS A 180 9.51 0.85 24.20
N ILE A 181 10.20 1.37 25.22
CA ILE A 181 10.49 0.62 26.46
C ILE A 181 9.19 0.16 27.14
N ASN A 182 8.12 0.95 27.03
CA ASN A 182 6.84 0.71 27.70
C ASN A 182 5.84 -0.14 26.90
N ASP A 183 6.11 -0.46 25.63
CA ASP A 183 5.18 -1.22 24.80
C ASP A 183 5.20 -2.71 25.16
N ASP A 184 4.07 -3.37 25.38
CA ASP A 184 4.11 -4.79 25.79
C ASP A 184 4.46 -5.75 24.66
N CYS A 185 4.19 -5.37 23.41
CA CYS A 185 4.29 -6.27 22.26
C CYS A 185 4.91 -5.65 21.01
N LEU A 186 5.53 -6.51 20.20
CA LEU A 186 6.00 -6.21 18.85
C LEU A 186 5.03 -6.80 17.84
N LYS A 187 4.41 -5.95 17.04
CA LYS A 187 3.56 -6.36 15.92
C LYS A 187 4.38 -6.42 14.64
N LEU A 188 4.60 -7.64 14.13
CA LEU A 188 5.40 -7.91 12.95
C LEU A 188 4.53 -8.04 11.71
N VAL A 189 4.93 -7.37 10.63
CA VAL A 189 4.27 -7.46 9.34
C VAL A 189 5.27 -8.03 8.33
N PHE A 190 4.89 -9.13 7.68
CA PHE A 190 5.75 -9.82 6.72
C PHE A 190 5.27 -9.62 5.29
N GLY A 191 6.22 -9.58 4.35
CA GLY A 191 5.96 -9.52 2.93
C GLY A 191 6.69 -10.66 2.22
N ILE A 192 5.98 -11.42 1.38
CA ILE A 192 6.55 -12.52 0.60
C ILE A 192 6.09 -12.38 -0.84
N ASP A 193 7.05 -12.24 -1.76
CA ASP A 193 6.79 -12.17 -3.20
C ASP A 193 8.04 -12.55 -3.99
N GLY A 194 7.90 -12.78 -5.30
CA GLY A 194 8.99 -13.04 -6.23
C GLY A 194 9.60 -11.76 -6.82
N LEU A 195 10.93 -11.71 -6.89
CA LEU A 195 11.69 -10.60 -7.46
C LEU A 195 12.59 -11.11 -8.62
N PRO A 196 12.19 -10.92 -9.88
CA PRO A 196 13.04 -11.22 -11.03
C PRO A 196 14.32 -10.39 -11.04
N LEU A 197 15.47 -11.06 -11.11
CA LEU A 197 16.79 -10.41 -11.10
C LEU A 197 17.28 -10.06 -12.49
N SER A 198 16.90 -10.85 -13.49
CA SER A 198 17.20 -10.64 -14.90
C SER A 198 15.92 -10.63 -15.73
N ARG A 199 15.95 -9.97 -16.89
CA ARG A 199 14.88 -10.06 -17.89
C ARG A 199 15.04 -11.27 -18.82
N SER A 200 16.26 -11.81 -18.93
CA SER A 200 16.63 -12.85 -19.89
C SER A 200 16.95 -14.21 -19.26
N SER A 201 16.82 -14.34 -17.94
CA SER A 201 16.97 -15.62 -17.23
C SER A 201 15.90 -15.77 -16.16
N GLY A 202 15.57 -17.01 -15.79
CA GLY A 202 14.64 -17.31 -14.68
C GLY A 202 15.17 -16.96 -13.29
N SER A 203 16.35 -16.34 -13.19
CA SER A 203 16.98 -15.98 -11.92
C SER A 203 16.09 -15.02 -11.12
N SER A 204 15.64 -15.46 -9.96
CA SER A 204 14.71 -14.74 -9.11
C SER A 204 15.10 -14.87 -7.64
N PHE A 205 14.82 -13.83 -6.86
CA PHE A 205 14.76 -13.93 -5.40
C PHE A 205 13.32 -14.15 -4.96
N TRP A 206 13.14 -14.91 -3.88
CA TRP A 206 11.92 -14.94 -3.09
C TRP A 206 12.28 -14.57 -1.65
N PRO A 207 12.27 -13.27 -1.33
CA PRO A 207 12.55 -12.82 0.03
C PRO A 207 11.33 -12.98 0.94
N ILE A 208 11.59 -13.31 2.20
CA ILE A 208 10.70 -13.08 3.33
C ILE A 208 11.17 -11.77 3.95
N LEU A 209 10.39 -10.71 3.78
CA LEU A 209 10.68 -9.37 4.29
C LEU A 209 9.84 -9.09 5.54
N CYS A 210 10.34 -8.24 6.42
CA CYS A 210 9.65 -7.85 7.65
C CYS A 210 9.84 -6.36 7.93
N TYR A 211 8.83 -5.74 8.53
CA TYR A 211 8.98 -4.53 9.32
C TYR A 211 8.22 -4.67 10.64
N VAL A 212 8.59 -3.87 11.64
CA VAL A 212 7.89 -3.83 12.94
C VAL A 212 7.01 -2.58 12.97
N ARG A 213 5.74 -2.71 13.33
CA ARG A 213 4.86 -1.52 13.44
C ARG A 213 5.41 -0.52 14.47
N PRO A 214 5.25 0.80 14.23
CA PRO A 214 4.69 1.46 13.04
C PRO A 214 5.73 1.77 11.93
N TYR A 215 6.93 1.18 11.97
CA TYR A 215 8.09 1.53 11.14
C TYR A 215 8.08 0.90 9.73
N LYS A 216 7.04 1.16 8.95
CA LYS A 216 6.91 0.61 7.58
C LYS A 216 8.04 1.00 6.62
N GLU A 217 8.73 2.12 6.87
CA GLU A 217 9.88 2.55 6.03
C GLU A 217 11.16 1.76 6.34
N THR A 218 11.19 0.99 7.43
CA THR A 218 12.34 0.20 7.88
C THR A 218 12.07 -1.29 7.65
N VAL A 219 12.02 -1.67 6.37
CA VAL A 219 11.90 -3.08 5.95
C VAL A 219 13.28 -3.73 5.92
N PHE A 220 13.35 -5.00 6.34
CA PHE A 220 14.56 -5.82 6.32
C PHE A 220 14.26 -7.27 5.92
N PRO A 221 15.23 -7.99 5.34
CA PRO A 221 15.06 -9.40 5.00
C PRO A 221 15.22 -10.30 6.22
N ILE A 222 14.34 -11.30 6.31
CA ILE A 222 14.39 -12.41 7.27
C ILE A 222 14.99 -13.64 6.62
N GLY A 223 14.65 -13.88 5.36
CA GLY A 223 15.24 -14.93 4.56
C GLY A 223 15.17 -14.58 3.09
N ILE A 224 16.08 -15.13 2.30
CA ILE A 224 16.09 -14.96 0.85
C ILE A 224 16.33 -16.31 0.21
N TYR A 225 15.35 -16.78 -0.57
CA TYR A 225 15.55 -17.85 -1.52
C TYR A 225 16.04 -17.27 -2.85
N TRP A 226 16.93 -18.00 -3.52
CA TRP A 226 17.37 -17.72 -4.87
C TRP A 226 17.32 -18.99 -5.72
N GLY A 227 16.73 -18.88 -6.90
CA GLY A 227 16.72 -19.97 -7.88
C GLY A 227 16.30 -19.49 -9.26
N TYR A 228 16.43 -20.37 -10.25
CA TYR A 228 15.92 -20.15 -11.61
C TYR A 228 14.42 -20.43 -11.73
N LYS A 229 13.84 -21.01 -10.69
CA LYS A 229 12.42 -21.20 -10.46
C LYS A 229 12.18 -20.90 -8.98
N LYS A 230 10.94 -20.59 -8.60
CA LYS A 230 10.52 -20.64 -7.19
C LYS A 230 10.80 -22.05 -6.62
N ALA A 231 10.95 -22.15 -5.30
CA ALA A 231 11.14 -23.44 -4.66
C ALA A 231 9.99 -24.40 -5.02
N GLU A 232 10.28 -25.68 -5.14
CA GLU A 232 9.27 -26.68 -5.51
C GLU A 232 8.26 -26.84 -4.37
N ASP A 233 8.74 -26.94 -3.13
CA ASP A 233 7.92 -26.96 -1.94
C ASP A 233 8.01 -25.64 -1.14
N SER A 234 6.85 -25.00 -0.94
CA SER A 234 6.75 -23.81 -0.10
C SER A 234 7.02 -24.09 1.38
N ASN A 235 6.80 -25.32 1.87
CA ASN A 235 7.12 -25.70 3.25
C ASN A 235 8.63 -25.71 3.49
N GLU A 236 9.43 -26.26 2.56
CA GLU A 236 10.90 -26.23 2.67
C GLU A 236 11.44 -24.80 2.66
N PHE A 237 10.84 -23.93 1.84
CA PHE A 237 11.16 -22.50 1.80
C PHE A 237 10.82 -21.77 3.12
N LEU A 238 9.76 -22.17 3.81
CA LEU A 238 9.22 -21.48 4.99
C LEU A 238 9.70 -22.07 6.33
N VAL A 239 10.36 -23.23 6.35
CA VAL A 239 10.61 -23.98 7.59
C VAL A 239 11.40 -23.18 8.64
N ASP A 240 12.49 -22.52 8.25
CA ASP A 240 13.32 -21.75 9.19
C ASP A 240 12.55 -20.53 9.74
N PHE A 241 11.73 -19.89 8.89
CA PHE A 241 10.82 -18.82 9.30
C PHE A 241 9.75 -19.32 10.29
N TYR A 242 9.13 -20.46 9.99
CA TYR A 242 8.08 -21.05 10.82
C TYR A 242 8.60 -21.44 12.20
N GLU A 243 9.75 -22.10 12.27
CA GLU A 243 10.34 -22.55 13.54
C GLU A 243 10.68 -21.38 14.45
N GLU A 244 11.37 -20.36 13.90
CA GLU A 244 11.74 -19.18 14.68
C GLU A 244 10.52 -18.35 15.07
N MET A 245 9.57 -18.11 14.16
CA MET A 245 8.35 -17.36 14.47
C MET A 245 7.53 -18.08 15.55
N SER A 246 7.39 -19.41 15.46
CA SER A 246 6.71 -20.23 16.47
C SER A 246 7.35 -20.08 17.85
N TYR A 247 8.69 -20.11 17.90
CA TYR A 247 9.43 -19.90 19.14
C TYR A 247 9.21 -18.49 19.69
N LEU A 248 9.28 -17.46 18.85
CA LEU A 248 9.13 -16.07 19.27
C LEU A 248 7.71 -15.73 19.73
N ILE A 249 6.67 -16.27 19.08
CA ILE A 249 5.29 -16.08 19.56
C ILE A 249 5.11 -16.69 20.96
N LYS A 250 5.73 -17.84 21.23
CA LYS A 250 5.59 -18.52 22.54
C LYS A 250 6.43 -17.89 23.65
N ASN A 251 7.64 -17.43 23.32
CA ASN A 251 8.64 -17.05 24.33
C ASN A 251 8.94 -15.54 24.37
N GLY A 252 8.43 -14.78 23.40
CA GLY A 252 8.79 -13.37 23.21
C GLY A 252 10.24 -13.17 22.78
N ILE A 253 10.70 -11.93 22.86
CA ILE A 253 12.08 -11.53 22.58
C ILE A 253 12.63 -10.65 23.71
N ILE A 254 13.91 -10.82 24.03
CA ILE A 254 14.61 -10.03 25.05
C ILE A 254 15.61 -9.10 24.37
N PHE A 255 15.50 -7.81 24.66
CA PHE A 255 16.45 -6.77 24.31
C PHE A 255 17.33 -6.43 25.51
N GLU A 256 18.56 -6.00 25.22
CA GLU A 256 19.44 -5.33 26.17
C GLU A 256 19.58 -3.87 25.72
N THR A 257 19.19 -2.95 26.59
CA THR A 257 19.31 -1.52 26.32
C THR A 257 20.73 -1.02 26.53
N ILE A 258 21.01 0.21 26.10
CA ILE A 258 22.33 0.87 26.28
C ILE A 258 22.75 0.90 27.76
N ASP A 259 21.79 1.07 28.67
CA ASP A 259 22.00 1.05 30.12
C ASP A 259 21.90 -0.36 30.73
N LYS A 260 22.03 -1.41 29.91
CA LYS A 260 22.06 -2.84 30.29
C LYS A 260 20.80 -3.36 30.97
N ARG A 261 19.66 -2.69 30.79
CA ARG A 261 18.36 -3.23 31.22
C ARG A 261 17.89 -4.28 30.22
N ARG A 262 17.30 -5.36 30.75
CA ARG A 262 16.69 -6.41 29.94
C ARG A 262 15.20 -6.12 29.79
N ILE A 263 14.76 -5.92 28.56
CA ILE A 263 13.35 -5.67 28.24
C ILE A 263 12.82 -6.87 27.47
N ALA A 264 11.84 -7.55 28.03
CA ALA A 264 11.09 -8.59 27.34
C ALA A 264 9.92 -7.97 26.58
N LYS A 265 9.68 -8.43 25.35
CA LYS A 265 8.52 -8.05 24.54
C LYS A 265 7.82 -9.30 24.04
N GLN A 266 6.50 -9.31 24.12
CA GLN A 266 5.70 -10.33 23.43
C GLN A 266 5.81 -10.12 21.92
N VAL A 267 5.93 -11.21 21.15
CA VAL A 267 5.94 -11.12 19.68
C VAL A 267 4.58 -11.53 19.15
N VAL A 268 4.05 -10.72 18.23
CA VAL A 268 2.77 -10.95 17.54
C VAL A 268 3.03 -10.93 16.03
N LEU A 269 2.66 -12.02 15.35
CA LEU A 269 2.51 -12.02 13.90
C LEU A 269 1.21 -11.27 13.58
N ASP A 270 1.34 -10.05 13.09
CA ASP A 270 0.18 -9.19 12.85
C ASP A 270 -0.46 -9.50 11.48
N THR A 271 0.32 -9.47 10.40
CA THR A 271 -0.17 -9.90 9.08
C THR A 271 0.94 -10.35 8.15
N ILE A 272 0.59 -11.19 7.17
CA ILE A 272 1.43 -11.56 6.03
C ILE A 272 0.79 -10.99 4.76
N VAL A 273 1.56 -10.15 4.06
CA VAL A 273 1.17 -9.48 2.82
C VAL A 273 1.79 -10.20 1.64
N CYS A 274 0.96 -10.57 0.67
CA CYS A 274 1.37 -11.23 -0.58
C CYS A 274 0.37 -10.90 -1.68
N ASP A 275 0.83 -10.92 -2.92
CA ASP A 275 -0.07 -10.96 -4.07
C ASP A 275 -0.82 -12.32 -4.12
N ALA A 276 -1.83 -12.43 -4.98
CA ALA A 276 -2.65 -13.65 -5.04
C ALA A 276 -1.85 -14.90 -5.48
N PRO A 277 -0.96 -14.84 -6.50
CA PRO A 277 -0.03 -15.92 -6.81
C PRO A 277 0.85 -16.38 -5.63
N ALA A 278 1.59 -15.49 -4.98
CA ALA A 278 2.46 -15.82 -3.86
C ALA A 278 1.66 -16.38 -2.69
N LYS A 279 0.49 -15.78 -2.38
CA LYS A 279 -0.43 -16.29 -1.36
C LYS A 279 -0.89 -17.72 -1.65
N SER A 280 -1.27 -18.02 -2.89
CA SER A 280 -1.69 -19.38 -3.25
C SER A 280 -0.57 -20.41 -3.11
N TYR A 281 0.67 -20.01 -3.42
CA TYR A 281 1.85 -20.86 -3.31
C TYR A 281 2.21 -21.19 -1.86
N ILE A 282 2.25 -20.18 -0.97
CA ILE A 282 2.59 -20.40 0.44
C ILE A 282 1.47 -21.09 1.23
N LEU A 283 0.20 -20.91 0.83
CA LEU A 283 -0.93 -21.60 1.44
C LEU A 283 -1.20 -22.98 0.83
N LYS A 284 -0.55 -23.34 -0.28
CA LYS A 284 -0.77 -24.58 -1.04
C LYS A 284 -2.24 -24.78 -1.46
N ILE A 285 -2.82 -23.71 -2.01
CA ILE A 285 -4.22 -23.67 -2.49
C ILE A 285 -4.28 -23.36 -3.98
N LYS A 286 -5.47 -23.49 -4.57
CA LYS A 286 -5.68 -23.09 -5.97
C LYS A 286 -5.37 -21.61 -6.17
N GLY A 287 -4.63 -21.32 -7.25
CA GLY A 287 -4.31 -19.96 -7.66
C GLY A 287 -5.56 -19.17 -8.07
N HIS A 288 -5.42 -17.84 -8.13
CA HIS A 288 -6.48 -16.86 -8.44
C HIS A 288 -7.24 -17.08 -9.77
N SER A 289 -6.72 -17.94 -10.65
CA SER A 289 -7.35 -18.36 -11.91
C SER A 289 -8.13 -19.68 -11.81
N GLY A 290 -8.20 -20.30 -10.63
CA GLY A 290 -8.94 -21.53 -10.38
C GLY A 290 -10.37 -21.27 -9.90
N PHE A 291 -11.28 -22.22 -10.18
CA PHE A 291 -12.71 -22.15 -9.82
C PHE A 291 -12.97 -21.91 -8.32
N PHE A 292 -12.13 -22.43 -7.43
CA PHE A 292 -12.30 -22.31 -5.98
C PHE A 292 -11.11 -21.55 -5.38
N SER A 293 -10.89 -20.32 -5.84
CA SER A 293 -9.65 -19.58 -5.55
C SER A 293 -9.79 -18.44 -4.53
N CYS A 294 -11.02 -18.04 -4.18
CA CYS A 294 -11.19 -17.03 -3.15
C CYS A 294 -10.67 -17.58 -1.82
N THR A 295 -9.81 -16.81 -1.14
CA THR A 295 -9.23 -17.18 0.16
C THR A 295 -10.15 -16.87 1.33
N ARG A 296 -11.18 -16.06 1.12
CA ARG A 296 -12.06 -15.54 2.18
C ARG A 296 -13.44 -16.19 2.23
N CYS A 297 -13.92 -16.75 1.12
CA CYS A 297 -15.21 -17.43 1.06
C CYS A 297 -15.15 -18.66 0.15
N GLU A 298 -16.21 -19.46 0.21
CA GLU A 298 -16.36 -20.72 -0.50
C GLU A 298 -16.92 -20.59 -1.92
N THR A 299 -16.95 -19.37 -2.47
CA THR A 299 -17.48 -19.12 -3.82
C THR A 299 -16.86 -20.04 -4.88
N GLN A 300 -17.71 -20.52 -5.79
CA GLN A 300 -17.29 -21.17 -7.02
C GLN A 300 -17.34 -20.18 -8.18
N GLY A 301 -16.21 -19.97 -8.84
CA GLY A 301 -16.14 -19.22 -10.08
C GLY A 301 -16.94 -19.88 -11.20
N ILE A 302 -17.35 -19.09 -12.19
CA ILE A 302 -18.09 -19.55 -13.36
C ILE A 302 -17.31 -19.21 -14.63
N TYR A 303 -17.38 -20.08 -15.63
CA TYR A 303 -16.71 -19.86 -16.90
C TYR A 303 -17.68 -19.25 -17.91
N LYS A 304 -17.42 -18.00 -18.35
CA LYS A 304 -18.23 -17.28 -19.34
C LYS A 304 -17.33 -16.63 -20.38
N TYR A 305 -17.69 -16.75 -21.66
CA TYR A 305 -16.99 -16.13 -22.79
C TYR A 305 -15.45 -16.30 -22.75
N ASN A 306 -15.00 -17.53 -22.49
CA ASN A 306 -13.58 -17.90 -22.34
C ASN A 306 -12.85 -17.20 -21.18
N ARG A 307 -13.57 -16.92 -20.09
CA ARG A 307 -13.03 -16.26 -18.89
C ARG A 307 -13.64 -16.89 -17.64
N LEU A 308 -12.81 -17.09 -16.62
CA LEU A 308 -13.28 -17.38 -15.28
C LEU A 308 -13.69 -16.08 -14.58
N CYS A 309 -14.90 -16.03 -14.02
CA CYS A 309 -15.41 -14.89 -13.27
C CYS A 309 -16.11 -15.31 -11.96
N PHE A 310 -16.31 -14.35 -11.08
CA PHE A 310 -16.81 -14.51 -9.71
C PHE A 310 -17.90 -13.45 -9.43
N PRO A 311 -19.07 -13.54 -10.06
CA PRO A 311 -20.13 -12.56 -9.88
C PRO A 311 -20.92 -12.75 -8.57
N ALA A 312 -20.76 -13.89 -7.89
CA ALA A 312 -21.45 -14.17 -6.64
C ALA A 312 -20.92 -13.30 -5.49
N ILE A 313 -21.82 -12.92 -4.59
CA ILE A 313 -21.59 -12.11 -3.39
C ILE A 313 -22.23 -12.80 -2.19
N ASP A 314 -21.74 -12.50 -0.98
CA ASP A 314 -22.27 -13.02 0.29
C ASP A 314 -22.27 -14.56 0.40
N GLU A 315 -21.31 -15.19 -0.28
CA GLU A 315 -21.03 -16.62 -0.16
C GLU A 315 -20.48 -16.96 1.23
N GLU A 316 -20.59 -18.23 1.63
CA GLU A 316 -20.16 -18.71 2.94
C GLU A 316 -18.70 -18.33 3.23
N LYS A 317 -18.47 -17.65 4.36
CA LYS A 317 -17.13 -17.21 4.76
C LYS A 317 -16.30 -18.40 5.21
N ARG A 318 -15.06 -18.46 4.74
CA ARG A 318 -14.11 -19.49 5.17
C ARG A 318 -13.58 -19.16 6.56
N THR A 319 -13.58 -20.14 7.45
CA THR A 319 -13.03 -20.02 8.81
C THR A 319 -11.68 -20.71 8.92
N HIS A 320 -11.01 -20.54 10.06
CA HIS A 320 -9.77 -21.27 10.33
C HIS A 320 -10.02 -22.78 10.38
N GLU A 321 -11.12 -23.17 11.03
CA GLU A 321 -11.52 -24.55 11.21
C GLU A 321 -11.90 -25.19 9.87
N SER A 322 -12.70 -24.51 9.04
CA SER A 322 -13.11 -25.05 7.73
C SER A 322 -11.93 -25.18 6.75
N PHE A 323 -10.92 -24.30 6.86
CA PHE A 323 -9.69 -24.39 6.09
C PHE A 323 -8.81 -25.56 6.52
N ILE A 324 -8.62 -25.78 7.83
CA ILE A 324 -7.78 -26.87 8.34
C ILE A 324 -8.43 -28.23 8.12
N SER A 325 -9.74 -28.33 8.30
CA SER A 325 -10.50 -29.57 8.05
C SER A 325 -10.70 -29.85 6.55
N LYS A 326 -10.27 -28.94 5.67
CA LYS A 326 -10.43 -29.01 4.21
C LYS A 326 -11.88 -29.25 3.78
N MET A 327 -12.85 -28.61 4.46
CA MET A 327 -14.29 -28.73 4.14
C MET A 327 -14.58 -28.53 2.65
N GLN A 328 -13.90 -27.57 2.02
CA GLN A 328 -13.93 -27.39 0.57
C GLN A 328 -12.67 -27.98 -0.08
N GLU A 329 -12.62 -29.30 -0.25
CA GLU A 329 -11.44 -30.01 -0.80
C GLU A 329 -10.93 -29.41 -2.11
N LYS A 330 -11.85 -28.97 -2.99
CA LYS A 330 -11.52 -28.36 -4.29
C LYS A 330 -10.80 -27.02 -4.17
N HIS A 331 -10.73 -26.38 -3.01
CA HIS A 331 -9.91 -25.18 -2.77
C HIS A 331 -8.43 -25.51 -2.63
N HIS A 332 -8.12 -26.70 -2.12
CA HIS A 332 -6.76 -27.14 -1.83
C HIS A 332 -6.11 -27.81 -3.05
N LEU A 333 -4.78 -27.84 -3.09
CA LEU A 333 -4.05 -28.60 -4.09
C LEU A 333 -4.12 -30.11 -3.77
N ALA A 334 -4.56 -30.90 -4.73
CA ALA A 334 -4.67 -32.35 -4.57
C ALA A 334 -3.28 -32.98 -4.37
N ASN A 335 -3.21 -34.03 -3.54
CA ASN A 335 -1.98 -34.79 -3.26
C ASN A 335 -0.81 -33.94 -2.72
N THR A 336 -1.12 -32.84 -2.03
CA THR A 336 -0.10 -32.01 -1.36
C THR A 336 -0.41 -31.90 0.13
N GLU A 337 0.66 -31.82 0.92
CA GLU A 337 0.56 -31.44 2.33
C GLU A 337 0.02 -30.01 2.46
N MET A 338 -0.57 -29.69 3.61
CA MET A 338 -0.96 -28.31 3.92
C MET A 338 0.28 -27.43 4.17
N SER A 339 0.09 -26.13 4.07
CA SER A 339 1.09 -25.16 4.48
C SER A 339 1.50 -25.37 5.94
N ILE A 340 2.80 -25.39 6.24
CA ILE A 340 3.30 -25.46 7.63
C ILE A 340 2.84 -24.27 8.48
N LEU A 341 2.44 -23.16 7.85
CA LEU A 341 1.96 -21.97 8.55
C LEU A 341 0.67 -22.21 9.33
N ILE A 342 -0.14 -23.25 9.00
CA ILE A 342 -1.33 -23.58 9.80
C ILE A 342 -0.98 -23.97 11.24
N ASN A 343 0.26 -24.38 11.49
CA ASN A 343 0.74 -24.82 12.80
C ASN A 343 1.32 -23.68 13.66
N LEU A 344 1.34 -22.45 13.13
CA LEU A 344 1.77 -21.30 13.93
C LEU A 344 0.82 -21.10 15.13
N PRO A 345 1.35 -20.88 16.34
CA PRO A 345 0.52 -20.67 17.52
C PRO A 345 -0.21 -19.32 17.46
N ASN A 346 -1.42 -19.27 18.02
CA ASN A 346 -2.21 -18.04 18.20
C ASN A 346 -2.50 -17.26 16.90
N ILE A 347 -2.64 -17.95 15.76
CA ILE A 347 -3.05 -17.33 14.50
C ILE A 347 -4.37 -17.91 14.01
N ASN A 348 -5.11 -17.09 13.27
CA ASN A 348 -6.17 -17.55 12.39
C ASN A 348 -5.63 -17.48 10.95
N ILE A 349 -5.48 -18.63 10.30
CA ILE A 349 -4.86 -18.74 8.96
C ILE A 349 -5.60 -17.93 7.90
N ILE A 350 -6.91 -17.73 8.02
CA ILE A 350 -7.67 -16.89 7.09
C ILE A 350 -7.36 -15.42 7.36
N ASN A 351 -7.42 -15.01 8.62
CA ASN A 351 -7.31 -13.60 9.00
C ASN A 351 -5.89 -13.04 8.97
N VAL A 352 -4.86 -13.87 9.19
CA VAL A 352 -3.45 -13.42 9.17
C VAL A 352 -3.00 -12.91 7.80
N PHE A 353 -3.64 -13.35 6.70
CA PHE A 353 -3.31 -12.95 5.34
C PHE A 353 -4.23 -11.85 4.82
N CYS A 354 -3.78 -10.59 4.82
CA CYS A 354 -4.57 -9.50 4.25
C CYS A 354 -4.76 -9.64 2.73
N LEU A 355 -5.85 -9.10 2.19
CA LEU A 355 -5.99 -8.84 0.77
C LEU A 355 -5.24 -7.55 0.44
N ASP A 356 -4.07 -7.68 -0.19
CA ASP A 356 -3.21 -6.54 -0.43
C ASP A 356 -3.89 -5.46 -1.30
N TYR A 357 -4.12 -4.29 -0.71
CA TYR A 357 -4.70 -3.13 -1.37
C TYR A 357 -3.97 -2.72 -2.65
N MET A 358 -2.63 -2.82 -2.67
CA MET A 358 -1.84 -2.40 -3.82
C MET A 358 -2.15 -3.26 -5.06
N HIS A 359 -2.07 -4.59 -4.93
CA HIS A 359 -2.37 -5.51 -6.02
C HIS A 359 -3.87 -5.62 -6.31
N LEU A 360 -4.71 -5.67 -5.28
CA LEU A 360 -6.16 -5.85 -5.43
C LEU A 360 -6.84 -4.60 -6.00
N CYS A 361 -6.70 -3.46 -5.32
CA CYS A 361 -7.46 -2.26 -5.65
C CYS A 361 -6.76 -1.44 -6.74
N CYS A 362 -5.47 -1.13 -6.61
CA CYS A 362 -4.77 -0.27 -7.55
C CYS A 362 -4.44 -0.99 -8.86
N LEU A 363 -3.67 -2.09 -8.80
CA LEU A 363 -3.23 -2.82 -10.00
C LEU A 363 -4.32 -3.76 -10.54
N GLY A 364 -5.29 -4.15 -9.73
CA GLY A 364 -6.42 -4.99 -10.10
C GLY A 364 -7.61 -4.18 -10.60
N VAL A 365 -8.37 -3.58 -9.68
CA VAL A 365 -9.67 -2.95 -9.97
C VAL A 365 -9.53 -1.65 -10.76
N THR A 366 -8.71 -0.68 -10.29
CA THR A 366 -8.55 0.61 -10.98
C THR A 366 -7.98 0.41 -12.39
N LYS A 367 -6.94 -0.41 -12.54
CA LYS A 367 -6.37 -0.77 -13.84
C LYS A 367 -7.41 -1.44 -14.75
N LYS A 368 -8.26 -2.32 -14.22
CA LYS A 368 -9.33 -2.98 -14.99
C LYS A 368 -10.36 -1.97 -15.50
N LEU A 369 -10.86 -1.07 -14.65
CA LEU A 369 -11.81 -0.03 -15.06
C LEU A 369 -11.25 0.80 -16.22
N LEU A 370 -10.03 1.32 -16.07
CA LEU A 370 -9.35 2.07 -17.13
C LEU A 370 -9.17 1.25 -18.40
N LYS A 371 -8.77 -0.03 -18.29
CA LYS A 371 -8.61 -0.91 -19.46
C LYS A 371 -9.94 -1.15 -20.20
N LEU A 372 -11.06 -1.28 -19.48
CA LEU A 372 -12.39 -1.48 -20.08
C LEU A 372 -12.85 -0.23 -20.84
N TRP A 373 -12.51 0.95 -20.33
CA TRP A 373 -12.88 2.22 -20.94
C TRP A 373 -12.00 2.61 -22.14
N LEU A 374 -10.70 2.30 -22.09
CA LEU A 374 -9.71 2.80 -23.05
C LEU A 374 -9.38 1.81 -24.17
N PHE A 375 -9.34 0.51 -23.90
CA PHE A 375 -8.80 -0.46 -24.86
C PHE A 375 -9.88 -1.34 -25.50
N PRO A 376 -10.04 -1.29 -26.84
CA PRO A 376 -10.94 -2.18 -27.56
C PRO A 376 -10.65 -3.67 -27.33
N LYS A 377 -9.36 -4.02 -27.15
CA LYS A 377 -8.88 -5.39 -26.91
C LYS A 377 -9.34 -5.98 -25.58
N SER A 378 -9.80 -5.16 -24.62
CA SER A 378 -10.27 -5.62 -23.31
C SER A 378 -11.56 -6.45 -23.37
N LYS A 379 -12.21 -6.50 -24.55
CA LYS A 379 -13.50 -7.17 -24.83
C LYS A 379 -14.69 -6.64 -24.01
N GLY A 380 -14.53 -5.49 -23.35
CA GLY A 380 -15.62 -4.83 -22.63
C GLY A 380 -16.69 -4.26 -23.58
N PRO A 381 -17.91 -4.00 -23.06
CA PRO A 381 -19.03 -3.47 -23.83
C PRO A 381 -18.65 -2.19 -24.58
N LYS A 382 -19.18 -2.00 -25.80
CA LYS A 382 -18.83 -0.83 -26.61
C LYS A 382 -19.35 0.49 -26.01
N ASN A 383 -20.50 0.43 -25.33
CA ASN A 383 -21.18 1.57 -24.72
C ASN A 383 -20.47 2.16 -23.49
N VAL A 384 -19.49 1.46 -22.91
CA VAL A 384 -18.69 1.97 -21.79
C VAL A 384 -17.36 2.60 -22.23
N ARG A 385 -17.04 2.55 -23.53
CA ARG A 385 -15.76 3.02 -24.05
C ARG A 385 -15.73 4.54 -24.15
N ILE A 386 -14.58 5.12 -23.83
CA ILE A 386 -14.33 6.55 -23.95
C ILE A 386 -13.99 6.85 -25.41
N THR A 387 -14.64 7.86 -25.99
CA THR A 387 -14.34 8.32 -27.34
C THR A 387 -13.03 9.10 -27.35
N SER A 388 -12.35 9.18 -28.50
CA SER A 388 -11.08 9.91 -28.61
C SER A 388 -11.21 11.39 -28.19
N THR A 389 -12.33 12.04 -28.52
CA THR A 389 -12.62 13.42 -28.10
C THR A 389 -12.68 13.54 -26.57
N LYS A 390 -13.42 12.64 -25.90
CA LYS A 390 -13.51 12.62 -24.44
C LYS A 390 -12.20 12.25 -23.78
N LEU A 391 -11.41 11.37 -24.37
CA LEU A 391 -10.07 11.04 -23.90
C LEU A 391 -9.14 12.26 -23.95
N ASN A 392 -9.17 13.03 -25.04
CA ASN A 392 -8.42 14.27 -25.16
C ASN A 392 -8.84 15.31 -24.11
N GLU A 393 -10.14 15.43 -23.84
CA GLU A 393 -10.66 16.29 -22.75
C GLU A 393 -10.13 15.84 -21.38
N ILE A 394 -10.17 14.53 -21.09
CA ILE A 394 -9.63 13.96 -19.84
C ILE A 394 -8.13 14.26 -19.71
N ASN A 395 -7.34 14.01 -20.77
CA ASN A 395 -5.89 14.24 -20.75
C ASN A 395 -5.55 15.72 -20.56
N THR A 396 -6.29 16.62 -21.21
CA THR A 396 -6.17 18.07 -21.01
C THR A 396 -6.44 18.44 -19.56
N ASN A 397 -7.52 17.90 -18.98
CA ASN A 397 -7.86 18.14 -17.57
C ASN A 397 -6.80 17.59 -16.60
N ILE A 398 -6.21 16.42 -16.88
CA ILE A 398 -5.09 15.88 -16.11
C ILE A 398 -3.88 16.82 -16.12
N LEU A 399 -3.54 17.39 -17.28
CA LEU A 399 -2.44 18.33 -17.41
C LEU A 399 -2.72 19.63 -16.65
N ASN A 400 -3.96 20.13 -16.68
CA ASN A 400 -4.36 21.35 -15.97
C ASN A 400 -4.19 21.22 -14.45
N ILE A 401 -4.55 20.07 -13.85
CA ILE A 401 -4.43 19.85 -12.41
C ILE A 401 -3.02 19.42 -11.96
N LYS A 402 -2.09 19.18 -12.90
CA LYS A 402 -0.76 18.61 -12.61
C LYS A 402 0.05 19.48 -11.65
N SER A 403 -0.05 20.79 -11.77
CA SER A 403 0.64 21.78 -10.92
C SER A 403 0.06 21.83 -9.50
N CYS A 404 -1.21 21.46 -9.32
CA CYS A 404 -1.90 21.44 -8.03
C CYS A 404 -1.50 20.27 -7.13
N ILE A 405 -0.88 19.22 -7.69
CA ILE A 405 -0.49 18.04 -6.94
C ILE A 405 0.61 18.41 -5.96
N THR A 406 0.52 17.94 -4.72
CA THR A 406 1.50 18.25 -3.67
C THR A 406 2.78 17.41 -3.80
N SER A 407 3.76 17.68 -2.96
CA SER A 407 5.01 16.91 -2.85
C SER A 407 4.85 15.56 -2.13
N ASP A 408 3.68 15.30 -1.52
CA ASP A 408 3.41 14.04 -0.82
C ASP A 408 3.20 12.86 -1.79
N PHE A 409 2.99 13.15 -3.07
CA PHE A 409 2.86 12.14 -4.11
C PHE A 409 4.20 11.94 -4.84
N PRO A 410 4.70 10.70 -4.97
CA PRO A 410 5.98 10.44 -5.61
C PRO A 410 5.96 10.71 -7.12
N ARG A 411 4.77 10.80 -7.72
CA ARG A 411 4.56 11.04 -9.15
C ARG A 411 3.44 12.06 -9.34
N LYS A 412 3.64 12.93 -10.32
CA LYS A 412 2.56 13.78 -10.88
C LYS A 412 1.72 12.93 -11.84
N PRO A 413 0.43 13.24 -12.02
CA PRO A 413 -0.41 12.55 -12.96
C PRO A 413 0.06 12.84 -14.39
N ARG A 414 -0.15 11.85 -15.25
CA ARG A 414 0.21 11.87 -16.67
C ARG A 414 -0.94 11.33 -17.51
N SER A 415 -0.81 11.44 -18.84
CA SER A 415 -1.86 11.08 -19.78
C SER A 415 -2.35 9.65 -19.59
N LEU A 416 -3.66 9.42 -19.79
CA LEU A 416 -4.24 8.08 -19.84
C LEU A 416 -3.77 7.27 -21.06
N ASP A 417 -3.15 7.92 -22.05
CA ASP A 417 -2.49 7.22 -23.17
C ASP A 417 -1.34 6.31 -22.66
N GLU A 418 -0.74 6.66 -21.52
CA GLU A 418 0.36 5.93 -20.91
C GLU A 418 -0.10 4.92 -19.84
N VAL A 419 -1.40 4.64 -19.73
CA VAL A 419 -1.98 3.80 -18.65
C VAL A 419 -1.33 2.42 -18.54
N SER A 420 -0.82 1.85 -19.65
CA SER A 420 -0.10 0.57 -19.64
C SER A 420 1.19 0.62 -18.82
N ASN A 421 1.79 1.81 -18.67
CA ASN A 421 3.03 2.05 -17.95
C ASN A 421 2.81 2.57 -16.52
N PHE A 422 1.55 2.74 -16.09
CA PHE A 422 1.24 3.24 -14.75
C PHE A 422 1.72 2.28 -13.68
N LYS A 423 2.31 2.84 -12.62
CA LYS A 423 2.65 2.14 -11.37
C LYS A 423 1.46 2.16 -10.41
N ALA A 424 1.49 1.29 -9.40
CA ALA A 424 0.43 1.21 -8.39
C ALA A 424 0.15 2.56 -7.71
N THR A 425 1.18 3.38 -7.47
CA THR A 425 1.03 4.73 -6.90
C THR A 425 0.21 5.68 -7.77
N GLU A 426 0.27 5.51 -9.09
CA GLU A 426 -0.47 6.35 -10.05
C GLU A 426 -1.93 5.91 -10.14
N PHE A 427 -2.19 4.60 -10.15
CA PHE A 427 -3.55 4.08 -10.02
C PHE A 427 -4.20 4.48 -8.68
N ARG A 428 -3.42 4.49 -7.59
CA ARG A 428 -3.87 5.00 -6.29
C ARG A 428 -4.23 6.48 -6.36
N GLN A 429 -3.35 7.31 -6.90
CA GLN A 429 -3.62 8.74 -7.08
C GLN A 429 -4.85 8.97 -7.96
N PHE A 430 -5.02 8.15 -9.00
CA PHE A 430 -6.17 8.21 -9.88
C PHE A 430 -7.48 7.91 -9.16
N VAL A 431 -7.60 6.80 -8.45
CA VAL A 431 -8.85 6.45 -7.77
C VAL A 431 -9.19 7.42 -6.64
N LEU A 432 -8.19 7.93 -5.91
CA LEU A 432 -8.43 8.77 -4.74
C LEU A 432 -8.63 10.26 -5.06
N TYR A 433 -8.02 10.79 -6.13
CA TYR A 433 -7.97 12.25 -6.32
C TYR A 433 -8.27 12.69 -7.75
N VAL A 434 -7.60 12.09 -8.75
CA VAL A 434 -7.70 12.58 -10.14
C VAL A 434 -8.98 12.14 -10.83
N GLY A 435 -9.31 10.85 -10.75
CA GLY A 435 -10.45 10.22 -11.41
C GLY A 435 -11.81 10.86 -11.09
N PRO A 436 -12.14 11.16 -9.81
CA PRO A 436 -13.43 11.79 -9.48
C PRO A 436 -13.67 13.11 -10.20
N ILE A 437 -12.59 13.83 -10.54
CA ILE A 437 -12.64 15.10 -11.24
C ILE A 437 -12.67 14.89 -12.75
N VAL A 438 -11.63 14.24 -13.31
CA VAL A 438 -11.41 14.27 -14.75
C VAL A 438 -12.41 13.40 -15.51
N LEU A 439 -13.02 12.42 -14.87
CA LEU A 439 -14.04 11.55 -15.46
C LEU A 439 -15.44 12.18 -15.51
N LYS A 440 -15.70 13.21 -14.69
CA LYS A 440 -17.02 13.84 -14.59
C LYS A 440 -17.40 14.43 -15.95
N ASN A 441 -18.59 14.07 -16.46
CA ASN A 441 -19.11 14.46 -17.77
C ASN A 441 -18.28 13.98 -18.99
N ASN A 442 -17.28 13.11 -18.77
CA ASN A 442 -16.39 12.60 -19.82
C ASN A 442 -16.51 11.08 -20.05
N ILE A 443 -17.23 10.38 -19.16
CA ILE A 443 -17.56 8.96 -19.31
C ILE A 443 -19.07 8.76 -19.11
N ASN A 444 -19.56 7.57 -19.43
CA ASN A 444 -20.96 7.20 -19.19
C ASN A 444 -21.38 7.41 -17.71
N ASP A 445 -22.55 7.98 -17.47
CA ASP A 445 -23.03 8.32 -16.12
C ASP A 445 -23.09 7.12 -15.16
N LYS A 446 -23.48 5.94 -15.65
CA LYS A 446 -23.48 4.71 -14.84
C LYS A 446 -22.05 4.30 -14.48
N CYS A 447 -21.11 4.42 -15.43
CA CYS A 447 -19.69 4.16 -15.17
C CYS A 447 -19.10 5.16 -14.17
N TYR A 448 -19.43 6.44 -14.28
CA TYR A 448 -18.98 7.46 -13.35
C TYR A 448 -19.54 7.24 -11.94
N PHE A 449 -20.83 6.91 -11.83
CA PHE A 449 -21.44 6.62 -10.54
C PHE A 449 -20.86 5.36 -9.89
N ASN A 450 -20.68 4.28 -10.65
CA ASN A 450 -20.02 3.06 -10.16
C ASN A 450 -18.56 3.36 -9.73
N PHE A 451 -17.81 4.15 -10.50
CA PHE A 451 -16.48 4.61 -10.09
C PHE A 451 -16.51 5.45 -8.81
N LEU A 452 -17.49 6.36 -8.63
CA LEU A 452 -17.64 7.13 -7.39
C LEU A 452 -17.92 6.24 -6.18
N CYS A 453 -18.70 5.16 -6.34
CA CYS A 453 -18.90 4.16 -5.28
C CYS A 453 -17.56 3.57 -4.84
N PHE A 454 -16.75 3.10 -5.79
CA PHE A 454 -15.43 2.58 -5.49
C PHE A 454 -14.49 3.62 -4.87
N HIS A 455 -14.44 4.83 -5.42
CA HIS A 455 -13.66 5.95 -4.88
C HIS A 455 -14.02 6.22 -3.41
N VAL A 456 -15.31 6.36 -3.09
CA VAL A 456 -15.78 6.60 -1.72
C VAL A 456 -15.36 5.48 -0.78
N CYS A 457 -15.51 4.22 -1.19
CA CYS A 457 -15.05 3.07 -0.39
C CYS A 457 -13.53 3.14 -0.13
N MET A 458 -12.73 3.48 -1.14
CA MET A 458 -11.28 3.60 -0.96
C MET A 458 -10.90 4.76 -0.04
N ILE A 459 -11.61 5.90 -0.08
CA ILE A 459 -11.40 6.99 0.88
C ILE A 459 -11.68 6.50 2.31
N ILE A 460 -12.80 5.81 2.54
CA ILE A 460 -13.18 5.30 3.87
C ILE A 460 -12.15 4.28 4.39
N LEU A 461 -11.82 3.28 3.57
CA LEU A 461 -10.95 2.17 3.96
C LEU A 461 -9.47 2.55 4.12
N LEU A 462 -9.05 3.70 3.62
CA LEU A 462 -7.71 4.23 3.82
C LEU A 462 -7.65 5.29 4.93
N SER A 463 -8.80 5.74 5.42
CA SER A 463 -8.88 6.78 6.44
C SER A 463 -9.02 6.16 7.82
N PRO A 464 -8.15 6.50 8.78
CA PRO A 464 -8.25 5.97 10.15
C PRO A 464 -9.38 6.62 10.97
N ASN A 465 -9.94 7.75 10.50
CA ASN A 465 -10.94 8.55 11.19
C ASN A 465 -12.38 8.37 10.65
N LEU A 466 -12.60 7.45 9.71
CA LEU A 466 -13.91 7.19 9.09
C LEU A 466 -14.52 5.83 9.50
N THR A 467 -14.10 5.28 10.65
CA THR A 467 -14.55 3.98 11.17
C THR A 467 -16.08 3.86 11.32
N LYS A 468 -16.77 4.98 11.62
CA LYS A 468 -18.24 5.03 11.73
C LYS A 468 -18.97 4.76 10.40
N MET A 469 -18.26 4.77 9.27
CA MET A 469 -18.81 4.57 7.94
C MET A 469 -18.55 3.17 7.38
N LEU A 470 -17.97 2.24 8.16
CA LEU A 470 -17.61 0.91 7.67
C LEU A 470 -18.83 0.10 7.21
N ASN A 471 -19.93 0.10 7.96
CA ASN A 471 -21.15 -0.61 7.54
C ASN A 471 -21.71 -0.05 6.21
N PHE A 472 -21.68 1.27 6.04
CA PHE A 472 -22.05 1.89 4.76
C PHE A 472 -21.09 1.49 3.64
N CYS A 473 -19.79 1.42 3.93
CA CYS A 473 -18.77 1.02 2.96
C CYS A 473 -18.93 -0.45 2.53
N ASP A 474 -19.31 -1.35 3.44
CA ASP A 474 -19.56 -2.76 3.13
C ASP A 474 -20.68 -2.90 2.09
N GLU A 475 -21.83 -2.30 2.38
CA GLU A 475 -22.98 -2.28 1.46
C GLU A 475 -22.65 -1.59 0.13
N LEU A 476 -21.88 -0.50 0.17
CA LEU A 476 -21.47 0.22 -1.03
C LEU A 476 -20.50 -0.58 -1.92
N LEU A 477 -19.65 -1.43 -1.34
CA LEU A 477 -18.80 -2.36 -2.09
C LEU A 477 -19.60 -3.46 -2.76
N LYS A 478 -20.58 -4.06 -2.05
CA LYS A 478 -21.49 -5.05 -2.64
C LYS A 478 -22.31 -4.45 -3.77
N TYR A 479 -22.83 -3.23 -3.56
CA TYR A 479 -23.49 -2.46 -4.61
C TYR A 479 -22.57 -2.22 -5.82
N PHE A 480 -21.32 -1.80 -5.58
CA PHE A 480 -20.33 -1.62 -6.65
C PHE A 480 -20.14 -2.90 -7.48
N ILE A 481 -20.00 -4.07 -6.85
CA ILE A 481 -19.79 -5.36 -7.52
C ILE A 481 -21.00 -5.75 -8.38
N ASN A 482 -22.22 -5.59 -7.83
CA ASN A 482 -23.45 -5.90 -8.56
C ASN A 482 -23.61 -5.00 -9.79
N GLU A 483 -23.47 -3.69 -9.62
CA GLU A 483 -23.52 -2.75 -10.74
C GLU A 483 -22.39 -2.95 -11.73
N PHE A 484 -21.19 -3.32 -11.26
CA PHE A 484 -20.07 -3.64 -12.13
C PHE A 484 -20.46 -4.78 -13.09
N CYS A 485 -21.13 -5.83 -12.60
CA CYS A 485 -21.59 -6.94 -13.43
C CYS A 485 -22.64 -6.50 -14.47
N LEU A 486 -23.54 -5.58 -14.12
CA LEU A 486 -24.56 -5.05 -15.03
C LEU A 486 -23.97 -4.11 -16.09
N ILE A 487 -23.03 -3.25 -15.70
CA ILE A 487 -22.44 -2.23 -16.57
C ILE A 487 -21.41 -2.84 -17.52
N TYR A 488 -20.53 -3.70 -16.99
CA TYR A 488 -19.37 -4.22 -17.71
C TYR A 488 -19.53 -5.65 -18.19
N GLY A 489 -20.51 -6.40 -17.67
CA GLY A 489 -20.70 -7.83 -17.93
C GLY A 489 -20.12 -8.70 -16.81
N SER A 490 -20.87 -9.72 -16.39
CA SER A 490 -20.47 -10.65 -15.31
C SER A 490 -19.15 -11.39 -15.59
N GLU A 491 -18.83 -11.63 -16.86
CA GLU A 491 -17.55 -12.22 -17.32
C GLU A 491 -16.33 -11.35 -17.02
N HIS A 492 -16.54 -10.07 -16.70
CA HIS A 492 -15.50 -9.15 -16.30
C HIS A 492 -15.32 -9.07 -14.77
N ALA A 493 -16.19 -9.70 -13.97
CA ALA A 493 -16.04 -9.79 -12.52
C ALA A 493 -14.92 -10.78 -12.17
N SER A 494 -13.66 -10.35 -12.24
CA SER A 494 -12.52 -11.21 -11.88
C SER A 494 -12.46 -11.48 -10.37
N HIS A 495 -11.56 -12.38 -9.97
CA HIS A 495 -11.15 -12.58 -8.58
C HIS A 495 -10.95 -11.25 -7.82
N ASN A 496 -10.27 -10.26 -8.43
CA ASN A 496 -10.05 -8.95 -7.80
C ASN A 496 -11.33 -8.10 -7.62
N ILE A 497 -12.36 -8.27 -8.46
CA ILE A 497 -13.62 -7.56 -8.28
C ILE A 497 -14.39 -8.21 -7.13
N HIS A 498 -14.49 -9.54 -7.14
CA HIS A 498 -15.14 -10.32 -6.08
C HIS A 498 -14.51 -10.07 -4.69
N ALA A 499 -13.17 -10.06 -4.61
CA ALA A 499 -12.46 -9.94 -3.34
C ALA A 499 -12.66 -8.57 -2.64
N LEU A 500 -13.20 -7.56 -3.33
CA LEU A 500 -13.52 -6.27 -2.71
C LEU A 500 -14.49 -6.42 -1.53
N GLN A 501 -15.45 -7.34 -1.60
CA GLN A 501 -16.46 -7.53 -0.54
C GLN A 501 -15.85 -7.98 0.80
N HIS A 502 -14.59 -8.38 0.82
CA HIS A 502 -13.90 -8.85 2.02
C HIS A 502 -12.96 -7.79 2.63
N LEU A 503 -12.84 -6.59 2.03
CA LEU A 503 -11.90 -5.56 2.51
C LEU A 503 -12.27 -4.97 3.87
N ILE A 504 -13.55 -5.03 4.26
CA ILE A 504 -14.01 -4.58 5.58
C ILE A 504 -13.43 -5.46 6.67
N ASP A 505 -13.30 -6.78 6.42
CA ASP A 505 -12.68 -7.71 7.36
C ASP A 505 -11.20 -7.33 7.60
N ASP A 506 -10.47 -6.95 6.55
CA ASP A 506 -9.08 -6.48 6.68
C ASP A 506 -8.98 -5.14 7.43
N TYR A 507 -9.92 -4.23 7.21
CA TYR A 507 -9.96 -2.98 7.97
C TYR A 507 -10.19 -3.22 9.46
N ASN A 508 -11.12 -4.11 9.80
CA ASN A 508 -11.40 -4.46 11.20
C ASN A 508 -10.18 -5.11 11.88
N ASN A 509 -9.39 -5.89 11.15
CA ASN A 509 -8.20 -6.55 11.69
C ASN A 509 -6.98 -5.60 11.81
N PHE A 510 -6.77 -4.71 10.83
CA PHE A 510 -5.50 -3.97 10.68
C PHE A 510 -5.63 -2.45 10.68
N GLY A 511 -6.86 -1.93 10.75
CA GLY A 511 -7.16 -0.52 10.52
C GLY A 511 -7.07 -0.16 9.03
N PRO A 512 -6.70 1.08 8.68
CA PRO A 512 -6.57 1.50 7.28
C PRO A 512 -5.77 0.51 6.42
N LEU A 513 -6.21 0.25 5.19
CA LEU A 513 -5.59 -0.78 4.34
C LEU A 513 -4.10 -0.52 4.03
N ASP A 514 -3.60 0.70 4.19
CA ASP A 514 -2.17 1.01 4.10
C ASP A 514 -1.33 0.25 5.15
N ASN A 515 -1.92 -0.07 6.29
CA ASN A 515 -1.29 -0.85 7.35
C ASN A 515 -1.04 -2.30 6.94
N ALA A 516 -1.70 -2.79 5.89
CA ALA A 516 -1.63 -4.15 5.39
C ALA A 516 -1.48 -4.15 3.86
N SER A 517 -0.46 -3.44 3.36
CA SER A 517 -0.20 -3.27 1.93
C SER A 517 1.24 -3.61 1.52
N ALA A 518 1.42 -3.95 0.25
CA ALA A 518 2.71 -4.36 -0.31
C ALA A 518 3.65 -3.19 -0.67
N PHE A 519 3.18 -1.94 -0.61
CA PHE A 519 3.99 -0.76 -0.96
C PHE A 519 5.37 -0.71 -0.25
N PRO A 520 5.48 -0.96 1.07
CA PRO A 520 6.77 -0.97 1.75
C PRO A 520 7.71 -2.05 1.22
N PHE A 521 7.17 -3.25 0.96
CA PHE A 521 7.94 -4.41 0.50
C PHE A 521 8.43 -4.21 -0.93
N GLU A 522 7.59 -3.72 -1.84
CA GLU A 522 7.97 -3.42 -3.23
C GLU A 522 9.09 -2.36 -3.29
N ASN A 523 9.00 -1.32 -2.44
CA ASN A 523 10.07 -0.33 -2.35
C ASN A 523 11.39 -0.97 -1.86
N HIS A 524 11.33 -1.87 -0.90
CA HIS A 524 12.49 -2.59 -0.41
C HIS A 524 13.05 -3.59 -1.42
N MET A 525 12.21 -4.26 -2.22
CA MET A 525 12.65 -5.19 -3.26
C MET A 525 13.57 -4.51 -4.28
N ARG A 526 13.30 -3.24 -4.61
CA ARG A 526 14.22 -2.44 -5.43
C ARG A 526 15.57 -2.21 -4.74
N ILE A 527 15.58 -1.96 -3.43
CA ILE A 527 16.83 -1.84 -2.64
C ILE A 527 17.59 -3.16 -2.67
N LEU A 528 16.90 -4.28 -2.47
CA LEU A 528 17.46 -5.63 -2.57
C LEU A 528 18.04 -5.89 -3.97
N LYS A 529 17.36 -5.48 -5.05
CA LYS A 529 17.92 -5.61 -6.40
C LYS A 529 19.21 -4.80 -6.58
N LYS A 530 19.32 -3.61 -5.95
CA LYS A 530 20.54 -2.78 -5.96
C LYS A 530 21.69 -3.37 -5.11
N THR A 531 21.44 -4.35 -4.24
CA THR A 531 22.53 -5.10 -3.57
C THR A 531 23.25 -6.05 -4.52
N MET A 532 22.71 -6.31 -5.71
CA MET A 532 23.39 -7.07 -6.74
C MET A 532 24.29 -6.17 -7.61
N ARG A 533 25.58 -6.51 -7.72
CA ARG A 533 26.53 -5.82 -8.63
C ARG A 533 26.87 -6.65 -9.86
N LYS A 534 26.88 -7.98 -9.72
CA LYS A 534 27.16 -8.94 -10.79
C LYS A 534 26.12 -10.05 -10.77
N SER A 535 25.91 -10.73 -11.90
CA SER A 535 24.94 -11.83 -12.01
C SER A 535 25.35 -13.13 -11.29
N ALA A 536 26.65 -13.32 -11.00
CA ALA A 536 27.15 -14.53 -10.36
C ALA A 536 26.90 -14.54 -8.84
N GLN A 537 26.54 -15.69 -8.25
CA GLN A 537 26.28 -15.85 -6.82
C GLN A 537 25.35 -14.78 -6.21
N PRO A 538 24.10 -14.64 -6.71
CA PRO A 538 23.24 -13.56 -6.25
C PRO A 538 22.95 -13.56 -4.75
N LEU A 539 22.62 -14.73 -4.22
CA LEU A 539 22.28 -14.88 -2.81
C LEU A 539 23.45 -14.44 -1.92
N GLN A 540 24.65 -14.94 -2.18
CA GLN A 540 25.84 -14.65 -1.37
C GLN A 540 26.24 -13.17 -1.44
N GLN A 541 26.08 -12.51 -2.60
CA GLN A 541 26.31 -11.07 -2.71
C GLN A 541 25.34 -10.27 -1.85
N SER A 542 24.05 -10.61 -1.88
CA SER A 542 23.03 -9.96 -1.06
C SER A 542 23.29 -10.17 0.43
N VAL A 543 23.60 -11.39 0.86
CA VAL A 543 23.91 -11.71 2.27
C VAL A 543 25.07 -10.85 2.77
N LYS A 544 26.20 -10.82 2.07
CA LYS A 544 27.36 -10.02 2.46
C LYS A 544 27.03 -8.52 2.58
N ARG A 545 26.21 -7.99 1.66
CA ARG A 545 25.78 -6.58 1.74
C ARG A 545 24.91 -6.30 2.95
N TYR A 546 24.03 -7.23 3.31
CA TYR A 546 23.22 -7.08 4.52
C TYR A 546 24.05 -7.23 5.78
N GLU A 547 25.04 -8.13 5.82
CA GLU A 547 26.03 -8.21 6.91
C GLU A 547 26.81 -6.91 7.08
N GLU A 548 27.24 -6.27 5.99
CA GLU A 548 27.87 -4.94 6.03
C GLU A 548 26.91 -3.89 6.62
N LYS A 549 25.64 -3.88 6.20
CA LYS A 549 24.61 -3.00 6.78
C LYS A 549 24.41 -3.28 8.26
N PHE A 550 24.27 -4.54 8.66
CA PHE A 550 24.15 -4.93 10.05
C PHE A 550 25.36 -4.52 10.90
N LYS A 551 26.53 -4.32 10.29
CA LYS A 551 27.74 -3.94 11.01
C LYS A 551 27.95 -2.44 11.09
N PHE A 552 27.84 -1.74 9.97
CA PHE A 552 28.26 -0.34 9.84
C PHE A 552 27.14 0.64 9.63
N GLN A 553 25.97 0.17 9.18
CA GLN A 553 24.81 1.04 9.18
C GLN A 553 24.44 1.23 10.65
N THR A 554 24.87 2.35 11.21
CA THR A 554 24.21 2.90 12.38
C THR A 554 22.76 3.02 11.97
N CYS A 555 21.84 2.47 12.76
CA CYS A 555 20.49 3.02 12.76
C CYS A 555 20.73 4.50 12.98
N THR A 556 20.63 5.30 11.91
CA THR A 556 20.47 6.72 12.09
C THR A 556 19.21 6.75 12.91
N ASN A 557 19.39 6.94 14.22
CA ASN A 557 18.53 7.84 14.93
C ASN A 557 18.40 8.98 13.95
N THR A 558 17.28 9.01 13.23
CA THR A 558 16.87 10.18 12.51
C THR A 558 16.84 11.23 13.60
N ASN A 559 17.97 11.90 13.73
CA ASN A 559 18.18 13.09 14.51
C ASN A 559 17.21 14.07 13.87
N ASN A 560 16.00 14.09 14.41
CA ASN A 560 15.42 15.29 14.95
C ASN A 560 14.24 14.86 15.83
N LEU A 561 14.50 14.87 17.14
CA LEU A 561 13.48 14.92 18.19
C LEU A 561 12.57 16.17 18.03
N ALA A 562 12.99 17.15 17.22
CA ALA A 562 12.12 18.21 16.75
C ALA A 562 11.04 17.59 15.84
N ASN A 563 9.86 17.31 16.41
CA ASN A 563 8.63 16.95 15.68
C ASN A 563 8.26 17.98 14.58
N THR A 564 8.92 19.14 14.62
CA THR A 564 8.68 20.31 13.81
C THR A 564 10.02 20.92 13.40
N ILE A 565 10.28 21.04 12.10
CA ILE A 565 11.50 21.69 11.57
C ILE A 565 11.07 22.87 10.70
N LEU A 566 11.68 24.04 10.92
CA LEU A 566 11.48 25.25 10.12
C LEU A 566 12.67 25.43 9.18
N LYS A 567 12.41 25.75 7.91
CA LYS A 567 13.46 25.97 6.90
C LYS A 567 13.13 27.19 6.03
N LYS A 568 14.16 27.72 5.37
CA LYS A 568 14.10 28.87 4.45
C LYS A 568 13.51 30.11 5.15
N GLN A 569 14.29 30.68 6.06
CA GLN A 569 13.93 31.94 6.71
C GLN A 569 13.73 33.04 5.67
N HIS A 570 12.78 33.94 5.91
CA HIS A 570 12.50 35.09 5.04
C HIS A 570 11.91 36.26 5.83
N THR A 571 11.60 37.36 5.14
CA THR A 571 11.03 38.58 5.72
C THR A 571 9.88 39.17 4.88
N ASP A 572 9.54 38.55 3.75
CA ASP A 572 8.52 38.99 2.77
C ASP A 572 7.10 38.45 3.03
N GLY A 573 6.84 37.82 4.18
CA GLY A 573 5.54 37.26 4.53
C GLY A 573 4.63 38.23 5.29
N PRO A 574 3.30 38.02 5.26
CA PRO A 574 2.37 38.79 6.09
C PRO A 574 2.62 38.53 7.59
N LEU A 575 2.79 39.60 8.37
CA LEU A 575 3.02 39.53 9.82
C LEU A 575 1.96 40.39 10.53
N LEU A 576 1.02 39.74 11.22
CA LEU A 576 -0.02 40.39 12.01
C LEU A 576 0.59 41.04 13.27
N GLN A 577 -0.09 42.03 13.86
CA GLN A 577 0.44 42.83 14.99
C GLN A 577 0.89 42.00 16.20
N ASP A 578 0.27 40.83 16.41
CA ASP A 578 0.56 39.94 17.53
C ASP A 578 1.63 38.89 17.25
N LEU A 579 2.28 38.95 16.07
CA LEU A 579 3.22 37.95 15.60
C LEU A 579 4.62 38.53 15.42
N HIS A 580 5.64 37.69 15.59
CA HIS A 580 7.03 38.12 15.58
C HIS A 580 7.92 37.25 14.68
N ASN A 581 9.04 37.83 14.26
CA ASN A 581 10.11 37.16 13.51
C ASN A 581 10.86 36.13 14.39
N PRO A 582 11.58 35.17 13.77
CA PRO A 582 11.78 34.96 12.33
C PRO A 582 10.59 34.31 11.60
N GLN A 583 10.47 34.57 10.29
CA GLN A 583 9.47 33.96 9.40
C GLN A 583 10.09 32.88 8.51
N TYR A 584 9.33 31.86 8.12
CA TYR A 584 9.81 30.70 7.36
C TYR A 584 8.89 30.29 6.21
N LYS A 585 9.50 29.82 5.10
CA LYS A 585 8.74 29.33 3.94
C LYS A 585 8.35 27.85 4.06
N ILE A 586 9.06 27.07 4.88
CA ILE A 586 8.88 25.63 5.00
C ILE A 586 8.70 25.21 6.46
N LEU A 587 7.64 24.43 6.70
CA LEU A 587 7.33 23.77 7.97
C LEU A 587 7.28 22.26 7.72
N ILE A 588 8.18 21.50 8.33
CA ILE A 588 8.20 20.04 8.25
C ILE A 588 7.62 19.51 9.56
N LEU A 589 6.50 18.80 9.48
CA LEU A 589 5.89 18.07 10.58
C LEU A 589 6.28 16.58 10.48
N LYS A 590 6.00 15.83 11.54
CA LYS A 590 6.25 14.38 11.58
C LYS A 590 5.62 13.60 10.42
N THR A 591 4.44 14.02 9.93
CA THR A 591 3.66 13.29 8.93
C THR A 591 3.75 13.86 7.51
N PHE A 592 4.04 15.16 7.37
CA PHE A 592 4.10 15.85 6.07
C PHE A 592 4.84 17.18 6.17
N GLN A 593 5.13 17.79 5.02
CA GLN A 593 5.69 19.14 4.95
C GLN A 593 4.70 20.13 4.34
N ILE A 594 4.81 21.39 4.75
CA ILE A 594 4.17 22.56 4.18
C ILE A 594 5.25 23.41 3.53
N ASN A 595 5.00 23.87 2.31
CA ASN A 595 5.82 24.85 1.64
C ASN A 595 4.91 25.93 1.04
N ILE A 596 5.03 27.16 1.55
CA ILE A 596 4.14 28.26 1.16
C ILE A 596 4.28 28.66 -0.31
N THR A 597 5.40 28.30 -0.96
CA THR A 597 5.71 28.66 -2.36
C THR A 597 5.30 27.60 -3.38
N SER A 598 4.70 26.49 -2.95
CA SER A 598 4.24 25.41 -3.85
C SER A 598 2.76 25.11 -3.60
N SER A 599 2.25 24.03 -4.21
CA SER A 599 0.91 23.49 -3.94
C SER A 599 0.77 22.87 -2.54
N ASP A 600 1.85 22.81 -1.75
CA ASP A 600 1.89 22.23 -0.41
C ASP A 600 1.35 23.17 0.69
N ASN A 601 0.59 24.20 0.32
CA ASN A 601 0.24 25.32 1.20
C ASN A 601 -1.23 25.33 1.65
N TYR A 602 -1.95 24.22 1.54
CA TYR A 602 -3.32 24.11 2.06
C TYR A 602 -3.42 23.09 3.18
N ILE A 603 -4.16 23.44 4.24
CA ILE A 603 -4.44 22.56 5.38
C ILE A 603 -5.91 22.65 5.79
N SER A 604 -6.34 21.72 6.65
CA SER A 604 -7.58 21.85 7.41
C SER A 604 -7.30 22.00 8.90
N THR A 605 -8.09 22.85 9.56
CA THR A 605 -8.01 23.11 11.00
C THR A 605 -8.96 22.22 11.80
N LYS A 606 -8.82 22.17 13.13
CA LYS A 606 -9.78 21.49 14.03
C LYS A 606 -11.22 22.02 13.90
N LEU A 607 -11.38 23.30 13.52
CA LEU A 607 -12.66 23.92 13.21
C LEU A 607 -13.15 23.61 11.79
N LYS A 608 -12.49 22.67 11.10
CA LYS A 608 -12.78 22.25 9.73
C LYS A 608 -12.67 23.39 8.70
N GLN A 609 -11.97 24.47 9.00
CA GLN A 609 -11.66 25.51 8.02
C GLN A 609 -10.58 24.97 7.06
N ILE A 610 -10.70 25.26 5.77
CA ILE A 610 -9.65 24.97 4.79
C ILE A 610 -8.88 26.26 4.58
N VAL A 611 -7.58 26.23 4.85
CA VAL A 611 -6.74 27.43 4.94
C VAL A 611 -5.63 27.36 3.92
N LYS A 612 -5.40 28.47 3.20
CA LYS A 612 -4.20 28.70 2.39
C LYS A 612 -3.15 29.42 3.24
N ILE A 613 -2.04 28.75 3.47
CA ILE A 613 -0.92 29.26 4.26
C ILE A 613 -0.09 30.21 3.42
N LYS A 614 0.22 31.36 4.00
CA LYS A 614 0.97 32.47 3.40
C LYS A 614 2.23 32.80 4.19
N ASN A 615 2.30 32.41 5.45
CA ASN A 615 3.49 32.60 6.28
C ASN A 615 3.57 31.56 7.42
N ILE A 616 4.76 31.38 7.98
CA ILE A 616 5.01 30.61 9.20
C ILE A 616 5.90 31.45 10.11
N CYS A 617 5.48 31.71 11.34
CA CYS A 617 6.19 32.59 12.29
C CYS A 617 5.84 32.22 13.74
N TYR A 618 6.07 33.15 14.69
CA TYR A 618 5.82 32.94 16.12
C TYR A 618 4.76 33.88 16.68
N ASP A 619 3.99 33.39 17.64
CA ASP A 619 3.14 34.21 18.50
C ASP A 619 3.93 34.85 19.66
N LYS A 620 3.26 35.70 20.47
CA LYS A 620 3.85 36.35 21.65
C LYS A 620 4.41 35.39 22.70
N SER A 621 3.94 34.15 22.74
CA SER A 621 4.40 33.12 23.68
C SER A 621 5.59 32.31 23.16
N GLY A 622 6.03 32.56 21.92
CA GLY A 622 7.06 31.77 21.23
C GLY A 622 6.52 30.49 20.58
N GLY A 623 5.20 30.33 20.49
CA GLY A 623 4.55 29.22 19.81
C GLY A 623 4.62 29.40 18.29
N ILE A 624 4.85 28.30 17.56
CA ILE A 624 4.86 28.33 16.08
C ILE A 624 3.42 28.44 15.57
N VAL A 625 3.19 29.42 14.70
CA VAL A 625 1.89 29.67 14.07
C VAL A 625 2.00 29.72 12.54
N ILE A 626 0.89 29.45 11.88
CA ILE A 626 0.70 29.64 10.44
C ILE A 626 -0.21 30.84 10.21
N VAL A 627 0.14 31.70 9.25
CA VAL A 627 -0.68 32.85 8.83
C VAL A 627 -1.23 32.59 7.44
N GLY A 628 -2.49 32.92 7.20
CA GLY A 628 -3.14 32.60 5.94
C GLY A 628 -4.56 33.12 5.83
N ASN A 629 -5.27 32.65 4.80
CA ASN A 629 -6.67 32.98 4.54
C ASN A 629 -7.49 31.69 4.52
N SER A 630 -8.71 31.73 5.03
CA SER A 630 -9.63 30.59 4.98
C SER A 630 -10.56 30.70 3.77
N PHE A 631 -11.02 29.57 3.23
CA PHE A 631 -12.11 29.60 2.23
C PHE A 631 -13.43 29.95 2.91
N SER A 632 -14.16 30.91 2.34
CA SER A 632 -15.34 31.52 2.97
C SER A 632 -16.54 30.58 2.95
N ASN A 633 -16.77 29.91 1.82
CA ASN A 633 -17.86 28.96 1.63
C ASN A 633 -17.35 27.60 1.16
N LYS A 634 -18.04 26.56 1.62
CA LYS A 634 -17.78 25.17 1.24
C LYS A 634 -19.11 24.50 0.92
N ARG A 635 -19.16 23.77 -0.20
CA ARG A 635 -20.33 22.98 -0.60
C ARG A 635 -19.92 21.59 -1.07
N PRO A 636 -20.82 20.59 -1.06
CA PRO A 636 -20.50 19.27 -1.61
C PRO A 636 -20.10 19.35 -3.08
N TYR A 637 -19.10 18.55 -3.45
CA TYR A 637 -18.69 18.32 -4.85
C TYR A 637 -19.63 17.34 -5.57
N TYR A 638 -20.13 16.36 -4.82
CA TYR A 638 -21.21 15.46 -5.23
C TYR A 638 -22.07 15.07 -4.01
N ASN A 639 -23.34 14.74 -4.27
CA ASN A 639 -24.30 14.32 -3.25
C ASN A 639 -24.54 12.80 -3.23
N LYS A 640 -24.08 12.09 -4.26
CA LYS A 640 -24.21 10.64 -4.41
C LYS A 640 -22.84 10.03 -4.75
N PRO A 641 -22.52 8.82 -4.25
CA PRO A 641 -23.36 7.94 -3.42
C PRO A 641 -23.51 8.42 -1.97
N ILE A 642 -22.72 9.43 -1.58
CA ILE A 642 -22.83 10.14 -0.32
C ILE A 642 -22.56 11.63 -0.55
N ASP A 643 -23.06 12.49 0.34
CA ASP A 643 -22.61 13.87 0.44
C ASP A 643 -21.09 13.91 0.68
N SER A 644 -20.36 14.45 -0.29
CA SER A 644 -18.90 14.44 -0.31
C SER A 644 -18.28 15.17 0.89
N THR A 645 -19.02 16.06 1.55
CA THR A 645 -18.55 16.76 2.76
C THR A 645 -18.33 15.80 3.93
N LYS A 646 -19.06 14.67 3.97
CA LYS A 646 -18.90 13.63 5.01
C LYS A 646 -17.54 12.95 4.97
N ILE A 647 -16.88 12.96 3.81
CA ILE A 647 -15.51 12.47 3.61
C ILE A 647 -14.51 13.60 3.35
N GLY A 648 -14.90 14.84 3.67
CA GLY A 648 -14.03 16.01 3.61
C GLY A 648 -13.76 16.56 2.21
N ILE A 649 -14.52 16.18 1.19
CA ILE A 649 -14.34 16.69 -0.17
C ILE A 649 -15.32 17.84 -0.40
N TYR A 650 -14.79 19.00 -0.81
CA TYR A 650 -15.57 20.23 -0.95
C TYR A 650 -15.27 20.92 -2.29
N VAL A 651 -16.29 21.55 -2.87
CA VAL A 651 -16.03 22.73 -3.72
C VAL A 651 -15.85 23.92 -2.80
N VAL A 652 -14.74 24.63 -3.00
CA VAL A 652 -14.37 25.82 -2.23
C VAL A 652 -14.44 27.05 -3.14
N ASP A 653 -14.76 28.19 -2.55
CA ASP A 653 -14.91 29.47 -3.25
C ASP A 653 -13.61 30.31 -3.18
N ASP A 654 -13.75 31.62 -2.99
CA ASP A 654 -12.63 32.52 -2.78
C ASP A 654 -12.21 32.62 -1.32
N LEU A 655 -10.93 32.91 -1.15
CA LEU A 655 -10.32 33.08 0.17
C LEU A 655 -10.85 34.36 0.83
N SER A 656 -10.93 34.33 2.16
CA SER A 656 -11.19 35.50 2.97
C SER A 656 -10.19 36.62 2.64
N PRO A 657 -10.62 37.90 2.61
CA PRO A 657 -9.73 39.01 2.30
C PRO A 657 -8.74 39.28 3.44
N GLU A 658 -9.13 38.97 4.68
CA GLU A 658 -8.33 39.20 5.88
C GLU A 658 -7.44 38.01 6.21
N TYR A 659 -6.24 38.32 6.72
CA TYR A 659 -5.31 37.32 7.24
C TYR A 659 -5.68 36.94 8.66
N GLU A 660 -5.73 35.64 8.92
CA GLU A 660 -5.85 35.04 10.24
C GLU A 660 -4.60 34.20 10.54
N TYR A 661 -4.43 33.80 11.79
CA TYR A 661 -3.36 32.89 12.19
C TYR A 661 -3.87 31.76 13.07
N TRP A 662 -3.20 30.61 12.99
CA TRP A 662 -3.54 29.40 13.74
C TRP A 662 -2.29 28.77 14.34
N SER A 663 -2.42 28.12 15.48
CA SER A 663 -1.36 27.27 16.00
C SER A 663 -1.10 26.09 15.06
N ILE A 664 0.15 25.67 14.92
CA ILE A 664 0.47 24.42 14.19
C ILE A 664 -0.23 23.20 14.82
N HIS A 665 -0.62 23.28 16.09
CA HIS A 665 -1.36 22.24 16.79
C HIS A 665 -2.83 22.14 16.36
N ASP A 666 -3.35 23.13 15.64
CA ASP A 666 -4.71 23.10 15.10
C ASP A 666 -4.81 22.45 13.73
N ILE A 667 -3.67 22.11 13.13
CA ILE A 667 -3.62 21.41 11.84
C ILE A 667 -4.07 19.96 12.01
N VAL A 668 -5.12 19.58 11.29
CA VAL A 668 -5.66 18.21 11.26
C VAL A 668 -5.02 17.39 10.15
N CYS A 669 -5.00 17.93 8.94
CA CYS A 669 -4.40 17.29 7.78
C CYS A 669 -4.06 18.33 6.70
N LYS A 670 -3.25 17.91 5.75
CA LYS A 670 -2.98 18.67 4.53
C LYS A 670 -4.13 18.52 3.55
N TYR A 671 -4.41 19.58 2.82
CA TYR A 671 -5.40 19.61 1.74
C TYR A 671 -4.70 19.81 0.40
N MET A 672 -5.29 19.23 -0.64
CA MET A 672 -4.93 19.46 -2.03
C MET A 672 -6.09 20.18 -2.71
N ILE A 673 -5.84 21.35 -3.27
CA ILE A 673 -6.83 22.12 -4.02
C ILE A 673 -6.57 21.91 -5.51
N LEU A 674 -7.47 21.18 -6.17
CA LEU A 674 -7.42 20.90 -7.60
C LEU A 674 -8.31 21.87 -8.35
N GLU A 675 -7.78 22.54 -9.37
CA GLU A 675 -8.46 23.59 -10.11
C GLU A 675 -8.83 23.12 -11.52
N ILE A 676 -10.12 23.15 -11.85
CA ILE A 676 -10.64 22.72 -13.15
C ILE A 676 -11.86 23.56 -13.54
N GLN A 677 -11.89 24.10 -14.76
CA GLN A 677 -13.03 24.87 -15.30
C GLN A 677 -13.56 25.92 -14.30
N ASP A 678 -12.64 26.73 -13.74
CA ASP A 678 -12.89 27.79 -12.74
C ASP A 678 -13.47 27.30 -11.39
N GLN A 679 -13.46 26.00 -11.13
CA GLN A 679 -13.84 25.42 -9.84
C GLN A 679 -12.59 24.95 -9.08
N LYS A 680 -12.51 25.32 -7.80
CA LYS A 680 -11.53 24.81 -6.85
C LYS A 680 -12.16 23.69 -6.04
N ILE A 681 -11.56 22.51 -6.08
CA ILE A 681 -12.05 21.33 -5.38
C ILE A 681 -10.99 20.88 -4.37
N GLY A 682 -11.36 20.93 -3.09
CA GLY A 682 -10.48 20.56 -1.99
C GLY A 682 -10.64 19.09 -1.60
N PHE A 683 -9.51 18.37 -1.58
CA PHE A 683 -9.41 17.00 -1.09
C PHE A 683 -8.47 16.92 0.13
N PRO A 684 -8.85 16.22 1.20
CA PRO A 684 -7.93 15.91 2.29
C PRO A 684 -6.92 14.88 1.80
N ILE A 685 -5.64 15.11 2.07
CA ILE A 685 -4.60 14.12 1.77
C ILE A 685 -4.60 13.08 2.89
N ILE A 686 -5.22 11.93 2.65
CA ILE A 686 -5.59 10.93 3.67
C ILE A 686 -4.43 10.58 4.61
N HIS A 687 -3.23 10.34 4.07
CA HIS A 687 -2.05 9.89 4.82
C HIS A 687 -1.35 11.00 5.62
N THR A 688 -1.81 12.25 5.52
CA THR A 688 -1.26 13.39 6.28
C THR A 688 -1.99 13.63 7.59
N SER A 689 -3.14 12.98 7.79
CA SER A 689 -3.98 13.16 8.97
C SER A 689 -3.26 12.72 10.24
N SER A 690 -3.21 13.62 11.22
CA SER A 690 -2.51 13.41 12.49
C SER A 690 -3.30 12.49 13.42
N ASN A 691 -3.35 11.18 13.13
CA ASN A 691 -3.80 10.20 14.14
C ASN A 691 -2.63 9.86 15.08
N LYS A 692 -2.35 10.76 16.03
CA LYS A 692 -1.87 10.32 17.34
C LYS A 692 -3.07 9.69 18.04
N PHE A 693 -3.21 8.37 17.95
CA PHE A 693 -3.72 7.45 18.97
C PHE A 693 -3.63 6.05 18.34
N LEU A 694 -2.45 5.46 18.48
CA LEU A 694 -2.28 4.02 18.69
C LEU A 694 -1.60 3.88 20.04
#